data_AF-A0A3N4IKF6-F1
#
_entry.id   AF-A0A3N4IKF6-F1
#
_cell.length_a   1.000
_cell.length_b   1.000
_cell.length_c   1.000
_cell.angle_alpha   90.00
_cell.angle_beta   90.00
_cell.angle_gamma   90.00
#
_symmetry.space_group_name_H-M   'P 1'
#
loop_
_entity.id
_entity.type
_entity.pdbx_description
1 polymer ?
#
loop_
_entity_poly.entity_id
_entity_poly.type
_entity_poly.pdbx_seq_one_letter_code
_entity_poly.pdbx_strand_id
1 'polypeptide(L)'
;MARLKRKLDIDPEESRKRRIKEGITNEIKERSSERTEYQIRLDDPAAGSIISFPFTSGPIPPQFDIDSGGNFAYYGRAFYEEFSGVIGSPRNRTQRRLRLDGTVGSGKSHILAAYTERSSGQTPICYIPDCNELLVSHSAADYILKALCLTFHSSHYEPHHEFWEEALELVSAPFTSKQDRESQLAKFCEYMDGARSWPDPSECILFIFDQAEALEHDTRWESPPLEEQKKKEVRDLLDQITQNHCRIDCYTGSPNYGKPHPVRSFWQRCLTLNGGLTKQEMESWWVEMQDTHGPLDYTNKDADYLERLTGRMPYLLKVLEKIIEKDVEYMDTPDPCPTPLTREDFGALKLNPLILRRKLLDSKEVQRLIHDIHDFGTKQTGALQDDKVKRIKFRDAWHACIFEMPTKKETLQYIDTRYFYIDSDGIGRSTCDFAREAGLAMLNHSFTQKELGYYNVAWVNRLRSFAANPSILELAVNKICIGNLMNEGTVFANRHFSEKDPEYRHVETRIFNDSTGIYPIVFDSVPEILTLAEVPYEEETVTQSRYIYIPTEPGYSMDCVLVYINPDSESGHTKPRYGTWCNCGQTSKCVVVGVQFSNFRGSTRESEQEFLKKWKHWEHALPCNSGFEFRFLQLLGESGNEEAEDSAWTRIDPTVCNGKMVHPEYYKRVVTYSELNKTIADQLAEIRKQWEAEDIEKEESEKQAEAEEEVEEEQAQTSQKEEHEGLTEKEADDDAASEVDSDITITNN
;
A
#
# COMPACT_ATOMS: atom_id res chain seq x y z
N MET A 1 -63.87 9.20 -20.27
CA MET A 1 -64.09 9.94 -19.00
C MET A 1 -64.11 9.01 -17.78
N ALA A 2 -65.07 8.10 -17.62
CA ALA A 2 -65.12 7.17 -16.47
C ALA A 2 -63.93 6.17 -16.40
N ARG A 3 -63.36 5.80 -17.55
CA ARG A 3 -62.14 4.96 -17.66
C ARG A 3 -60.82 5.74 -17.42
N LEU A 4 -60.85 7.07 -17.51
CA LEU A 4 -59.72 7.95 -17.18
C LEU A 4 -59.71 8.36 -15.71
N LYS A 5 -60.87 8.46 -15.04
CA LYS A 5 -60.94 8.71 -13.59
C LYS A 5 -60.38 7.56 -12.75
N ARG A 6 -60.50 6.30 -13.19
CA ARG A 6 -59.88 5.14 -12.49
C ARG A 6 -58.35 5.08 -12.57
N LYS A 7 -57.71 5.88 -13.43
CA LYS A 7 -56.24 5.98 -13.50
C LYS A 7 -55.67 7.11 -12.65
N LEU A 8 -56.52 7.95 -12.04
CA LEU A 8 -56.14 9.13 -11.26
C LEU A 8 -56.41 9.01 -9.75
N ASP A 9 -57.04 7.92 -9.30
CA ASP A 9 -57.20 7.55 -7.89
C ASP A 9 -56.28 6.37 -7.52
N ILE A 10 -55.06 6.32 -8.07
CA ILE A 10 -54.04 5.44 -7.47
C ILE A 10 -53.53 6.22 -6.28
N ASP A 11 -53.86 5.73 -5.08
CA ASP A 11 -53.33 6.24 -3.83
C ASP A 11 -51.80 6.48 -3.99
N PRO A 12 -51.30 7.71 -3.73
CA PRO A 12 -49.87 8.00 -3.79
C PRO A 12 -49.02 6.99 -3.01
N GLU A 13 -49.58 6.43 -1.93
CA GLU A 13 -48.95 5.37 -1.16
C GLU A 13 -48.85 4.06 -1.95
N GLU A 14 -49.96 3.57 -2.53
CA GLU A 14 -49.97 2.42 -3.45
C GLU A 14 -49.02 2.60 -4.64
N SER A 15 -48.97 3.79 -5.24
CA SER A 15 -48.04 4.10 -6.33
C SER A 15 -46.58 4.01 -5.89
N ARG A 16 -46.26 4.47 -4.67
CA ARG A 16 -44.90 4.39 -4.10
C ARG A 16 -44.52 2.95 -3.79
N LYS A 17 -45.40 2.18 -3.13
CA LYS A 17 -45.20 0.75 -2.84
C LYS A 17 -44.95 -0.03 -4.14
N ARG A 18 -45.75 0.25 -5.17
CA ARG A 18 -45.61 -0.37 -6.49
C ARG A 18 -44.28 -0.05 -7.16
N ARG A 19 -43.80 1.20 -7.11
CA ARG A 19 -42.48 1.57 -7.67
C ARG A 19 -41.32 0.91 -6.93
N ILE A 20 -41.37 0.83 -5.60
CA ILE A 20 -40.33 0.17 -4.79
C ILE A 20 -40.34 -1.33 -5.08
N LYS A 21 -41.52 -1.97 -5.07
CA LYS A 21 -41.69 -3.38 -5.42
C LYS A 21 -41.23 -3.66 -6.85
N GLU A 22 -41.62 -2.86 -7.84
CA GLU A 22 -41.19 -3.00 -9.24
C GLU A 22 -39.68 -2.77 -9.40
N GLY A 23 -39.09 -1.79 -8.70
CA GLY A 23 -37.63 -1.56 -8.71
C GLY A 23 -36.85 -2.77 -8.22
N ILE A 24 -37.19 -3.25 -7.01
CA ILE A 24 -36.54 -4.42 -6.40
C ILE A 24 -36.83 -5.68 -7.24
N THR A 25 -38.06 -5.88 -7.74
CA THR A 25 -38.44 -7.07 -8.53
C THR A 25 -37.80 -7.10 -9.93
N ASN A 26 -37.57 -5.95 -10.58
CA ASN A 26 -36.90 -5.91 -11.88
C ASN A 26 -35.40 -6.21 -11.74
N GLU A 27 -34.75 -5.64 -10.73
CA GLU A 27 -33.35 -5.90 -10.35
C GLU A 27 -33.10 -7.40 -10.06
N ILE A 28 -34.07 -8.02 -9.42
CA ILE A 28 -34.17 -9.45 -9.14
C ILE A 28 -34.27 -10.32 -10.40
N LYS A 29 -35.07 -9.89 -11.38
CA LYS A 29 -35.30 -10.67 -12.61
C LYS A 29 -34.07 -10.69 -13.50
N GLU A 30 -33.32 -9.60 -13.54
CA GLU A 30 -32.04 -9.51 -14.25
C GLU A 30 -31.03 -10.51 -13.66
N ARG A 31 -30.98 -10.69 -12.33
CA ARG A 31 -30.13 -11.71 -11.65
C ARG A 31 -30.48 -13.16 -11.99
N SER A 32 -31.75 -13.47 -12.24
CA SER A 32 -32.23 -14.86 -12.36
C SER A 32 -31.99 -15.47 -13.74
N SER A 33 -31.79 -14.64 -14.78
CA SER A 33 -31.66 -15.08 -16.17
C SER A 33 -30.28 -15.59 -16.60
N GLU A 34 -29.23 -15.42 -15.77
CA GLU A 34 -27.84 -15.64 -16.22
C GLU A 34 -27.03 -16.66 -15.39
N ARG A 35 -27.62 -17.33 -14.39
CA ARG A 35 -26.90 -18.35 -13.60
C ARG A 35 -26.65 -19.63 -14.42
N THR A 36 -25.50 -19.68 -15.10
CA THR A 36 -24.91 -20.94 -15.53
C THR A 36 -24.20 -21.58 -14.35
N GLU A 37 -24.50 -22.85 -14.10
CA GLU A 37 -24.04 -23.64 -12.96
C GLU A 37 -22.57 -24.05 -13.12
N TYR A 38 -21.66 -23.08 -13.26
CA TYR A 38 -20.23 -23.32 -13.17
C TYR A 38 -19.82 -23.34 -11.71
N GLN A 39 -19.11 -24.40 -11.31
CA GLN A 39 -18.62 -24.58 -9.95
C GLN A 39 -17.41 -23.66 -9.75
N ILE A 40 -17.68 -22.39 -9.48
CA ILE A 40 -16.66 -21.37 -9.22
C ILE A 40 -15.83 -21.79 -7.98
N ARG A 41 -14.51 -21.93 -8.16
CA ARG A 41 -13.54 -22.19 -7.09
C ARG A 41 -13.01 -20.88 -6.52
N LEU A 42 -13.57 -20.45 -5.39
CA LEU A 42 -13.22 -19.16 -4.75
C LEU A 42 -11.91 -19.19 -3.97
N ASP A 43 -11.40 -20.38 -3.71
CA ASP A 43 -10.10 -20.71 -3.11
C ASP A 43 -8.96 -20.73 -4.14
N ASP A 44 -9.27 -20.87 -5.43
CA ASP A 44 -8.30 -21.09 -6.49
C ASP A 44 -7.92 -19.78 -7.20
N PRO A 45 -6.70 -19.24 -7.00
CA PRO A 45 -6.30 -17.98 -7.61
C PRO A 45 -6.21 -18.03 -9.14
N ALA A 46 -6.07 -19.23 -9.74
CA ALA A 46 -6.03 -19.38 -11.19
C ALA A 46 -7.43 -19.36 -11.83
N ALA A 47 -8.49 -19.52 -11.03
CA ALA A 47 -9.88 -19.57 -11.51
C ALA A 47 -10.51 -18.17 -11.52
N GLY A 48 -9.87 -17.19 -12.16
CA GLY A 48 -10.39 -15.82 -12.29
C GLY A 48 -11.90 -15.83 -12.57
N SER A 49 -12.67 -15.20 -11.69
CA SER A 49 -14.13 -15.37 -11.63
C SER A 49 -14.86 -14.04 -11.70
N ILE A 50 -15.89 -13.97 -12.54
CA ILE A 50 -16.84 -12.86 -12.54
C ILE A 50 -18.01 -13.27 -11.63
N ILE A 51 -18.23 -12.51 -10.56
CA ILE A 51 -19.22 -12.83 -9.52
C ILE A 51 -20.24 -11.71 -9.43
N SER A 52 -21.52 -12.05 -9.32
CA SER A 52 -22.56 -11.06 -9.08
C SER A 52 -22.37 -10.38 -7.72
N PHE A 53 -22.45 -9.06 -7.69
CA PHE A 53 -22.32 -8.32 -6.46
C PHE A 53 -23.57 -8.55 -5.57
N PRO A 54 -23.40 -8.91 -4.29
CA PRO A 54 -24.51 -9.31 -3.42
C PRO A 54 -25.46 -8.17 -3.01
N PHE A 55 -25.07 -6.90 -3.16
CA PHE A 55 -25.86 -5.75 -2.71
C PHE A 55 -25.98 -4.65 -3.76
N THR A 56 -27.01 -4.70 -4.60
CA THR A 56 -27.22 -3.76 -5.71
C THR A 56 -28.19 -2.62 -5.40
N SER A 57 -28.94 -2.71 -4.29
CA SER A 57 -30.07 -1.81 -3.98
C SER A 57 -29.70 -0.50 -3.24
N GLY A 58 -28.42 -0.16 -3.19
CA GLY A 58 -27.90 1.04 -2.53
C GLY A 58 -26.55 1.48 -3.10
N PRO A 59 -25.88 2.46 -2.45
CA PRO A 59 -24.57 2.92 -2.88
C PRO A 59 -23.58 1.76 -2.91
N ILE A 60 -22.93 1.60 -4.06
CA ILE A 60 -21.86 0.63 -4.25
C ILE A 60 -20.60 1.23 -3.62
N PRO A 61 -19.91 0.50 -2.73
CA PRO A 61 -18.68 1.01 -2.15
C PRO A 61 -17.61 1.23 -3.25
N PRO A 62 -16.82 2.32 -3.16
CA PRO A 62 -15.89 2.71 -4.23
C PRO A 62 -14.76 1.71 -4.48
N GLN A 63 -14.53 0.76 -3.57
CA GLN A 63 -13.52 -0.29 -3.75
C GLN A 63 -13.96 -1.41 -4.71
N PHE A 64 -15.24 -1.48 -5.08
CA PHE A 64 -15.74 -2.43 -6.07
C PHE A 64 -15.84 -1.78 -7.44
N ASP A 65 -15.38 -2.49 -8.46
CA ASP A 65 -15.51 -2.11 -9.87
C ASP A 65 -16.57 -3.01 -10.45
N ILE A 66 -17.81 -2.52 -10.43
CA ILE A 66 -18.99 -3.29 -10.81
C ILE A 66 -19.31 -2.97 -12.27
N ASP A 67 -19.41 -4.01 -13.08
CA ASP A 67 -19.77 -3.91 -14.48
C ASP A 67 -21.25 -3.54 -14.69
N SER A 68 -21.65 -3.36 -15.94
CA SER A 68 -23.05 -3.04 -16.27
C SER A 68 -24.04 -4.16 -15.93
N GLY A 69 -23.57 -5.38 -15.73
CA GLY A 69 -24.37 -6.54 -15.31
C GLY A 69 -24.48 -6.69 -13.79
N GLY A 70 -23.89 -5.77 -13.01
CA GLY A 70 -23.89 -5.87 -11.56
C GLY A 70 -22.88 -6.91 -11.03
N ASN A 71 -21.89 -7.31 -11.82
CA ASN A 71 -20.86 -8.26 -11.45
C ASN A 71 -19.52 -7.57 -11.18
N PHE A 72 -18.66 -8.23 -10.42
CA PHE A 72 -17.30 -7.79 -10.14
C PHE A 72 -16.31 -8.93 -10.37
N ALA A 73 -15.09 -8.58 -10.77
CA ALA A 73 -14.00 -9.54 -10.89
C ALA A 73 -13.49 -9.95 -9.51
N TYR A 74 -13.33 -11.26 -9.31
CA TYR A 74 -12.79 -11.86 -8.11
C TYR A 74 -11.66 -12.82 -8.46
N TYR A 75 -10.50 -12.53 -7.87
CA TYR A 75 -9.34 -13.40 -7.87
C TYR A 75 -9.46 -14.33 -6.68
N GLY A 76 -9.39 -15.64 -6.91
CA GLY A 76 -9.44 -16.63 -5.85
C GLY A 76 -8.36 -16.38 -4.80
N ARG A 77 -8.67 -16.69 -3.54
CA ARG A 77 -7.74 -16.48 -2.42
C ARG A 77 -7.63 -17.75 -1.60
N ALA A 78 -6.41 -18.20 -1.32
CA ALA A 78 -6.15 -19.34 -0.44
C ALA A 78 -6.76 -19.12 0.96
N PHE A 79 -6.78 -17.86 1.44
CA PHE A 79 -7.43 -17.49 2.70
C PHE A 79 -8.94 -17.79 2.73
N TYR A 80 -9.59 -17.92 1.56
CA TYR A 80 -11.01 -18.26 1.47
C TYR A 80 -11.31 -19.62 2.13
N GLU A 81 -10.42 -20.61 2.00
CA GLU A 81 -10.61 -21.93 2.61
C GLU A 81 -10.63 -21.84 4.14
N GLU A 82 -9.64 -21.14 4.73
CA GLU A 82 -9.60 -20.89 6.17
C GLU A 82 -10.85 -20.13 6.65
N PHE A 83 -11.20 -19.04 5.94
CA PHE A 83 -12.36 -18.21 6.26
C PHE A 83 -13.67 -19.00 6.22
N SER A 84 -13.91 -19.74 5.13
CA SER A 84 -15.12 -20.53 4.94
C SER A 84 -15.20 -21.71 5.92
N GLY A 85 -14.07 -22.38 6.21
CA GLY A 85 -14.00 -23.45 7.21
C GLY A 85 -14.37 -22.96 8.62
N VAL A 86 -13.92 -21.75 8.99
CA VAL A 86 -14.26 -21.15 10.29
C VAL A 86 -15.75 -20.81 10.40
N ILE A 87 -16.36 -20.29 9.34
CA ILE A 87 -17.79 -19.95 9.32
C ILE A 87 -18.68 -21.19 9.23
N GLY A 88 -18.24 -22.21 8.48
CA GLY A 88 -18.93 -23.48 8.30
C GLY A 88 -18.85 -24.42 9.50
N SER A 89 -17.93 -24.17 10.46
CA SER A 89 -17.83 -24.98 11.67
C SER A 89 -19.12 -24.93 12.51
N PRO A 90 -19.53 -26.03 13.19
CA PRO A 90 -20.77 -26.11 13.94
C PRO A 90 -20.90 -24.93 14.92
N ARG A 91 -21.91 -24.09 14.69
CA ARG A 91 -22.14 -22.87 15.45
C ARG A 91 -22.57 -23.23 16.87
N ASN A 92 -21.62 -23.33 17.80
CA ASN A 92 -21.97 -23.35 19.22
C ASN A 92 -22.70 -22.05 19.55
N ARG A 93 -23.80 -22.13 20.32
CA ARG A 93 -24.63 -20.96 20.73
C ARG A 93 -23.80 -19.81 21.35
N THR A 94 -22.59 -20.11 21.83
CA THR A 94 -21.66 -19.18 22.45
C THR A 94 -20.73 -18.42 21.47
N GLN A 95 -20.59 -18.85 20.21
CA GLN A 95 -19.67 -18.25 19.22
C GLN A 95 -20.42 -17.75 17.98
N ARG A 96 -21.38 -16.84 18.20
CA ARG A 96 -22.17 -16.22 17.13
C ARG A 96 -21.50 -15.00 16.48
N ARG A 97 -20.36 -14.54 17.00
CA ARG A 97 -19.65 -13.34 16.52
C ARG A 97 -18.27 -13.70 15.99
N LEU A 98 -17.99 -13.30 14.75
CA LEU A 98 -16.70 -13.40 14.10
C LEU A 98 -16.19 -11.97 13.81
N ARG A 99 -14.91 -11.73 14.06
CA ARG A 99 -14.19 -10.55 13.59
C ARG A 99 -13.30 -10.98 12.43
N LEU A 100 -13.42 -10.29 11.30
CA LEU A 100 -12.41 -10.35 10.25
C LEU A 100 -11.64 -9.04 10.28
N ASP A 101 -10.35 -9.09 10.56
CA ASP A 101 -9.49 -7.91 10.60
C ASP A 101 -8.41 -8.01 9.54
N GLY A 102 -7.74 -6.91 9.24
CA GLY A 102 -6.59 -6.92 8.34
C GLY A 102 -6.29 -5.58 7.69
N THR A 103 -5.18 -5.55 6.98
CA THR A 103 -4.64 -4.33 6.37
C THR A 103 -5.50 -3.76 5.24
N VAL A 104 -5.38 -2.46 4.95
CA VAL A 104 -6.07 -1.79 3.83
C VAL A 104 -5.75 -2.49 2.52
N GLY A 105 -6.76 -2.84 1.74
CA GLY A 105 -6.54 -3.37 0.38
C GLY A 105 -6.17 -4.85 0.31
N SER A 106 -6.21 -5.60 1.41
CA SER A 106 -5.89 -7.04 1.44
C SER A 106 -6.97 -7.94 0.80
N GLY A 107 -8.07 -7.39 0.29
CA GLY A 107 -9.12 -8.15 -0.39
C GLY A 107 -10.26 -8.67 0.50
N LYS A 108 -10.32 -8.29 1.78
CA LYS A 108 -11.38 -8.73 2.72
C LYS A 108 -12.81 -8.55 2.18
N SER A 109 -13.15 -7.34 1.72
CA SER A 109 -14.47 -7.03 1.16
C SER A 109 -14.83 -7.93 -0.03
N HIS A 110 -13.85 -8.25 -0.88
CA HIS A 110 -14.06 -9.12 -2.04
C HIS A 110 -14.32 -10.56 -1.60
N ILE A 111 -13.60 -11.06 -0.59
CA ILE A 111 -13.83 -12.39 0.02
C ILE A 111 -15.24 -12.46 0.63
N LEU A 112 -15.68 -11.42 1.35
CA LEU A 112 -17.02 -11.36 1.94
C LEU A 112 -18.12 -11.33 0.89
N ALA A 113 -17.95 -10.54 -0.17
CA ALA A 113 -18.89 -10.47 -1.27
C ALA A 113 -18.99 -11.82 -2.01
N ALA A 114 -17.85 -12.43 -2.33
CA ALA A 114 -17.79 -13.74 -2.97
C ALA A 114 -18.39 -14.84 -2.09
N TYR A 115 -18.12 -14.84 -0.78
CA TYR A 115 -18.72 -15.76 0.17
C TYR A 115 -20.25 -15.61 0.24
N THR A 116 -20.74 -14.38 0.26
CA THR A 116 -22.18 -14.08 0.29
C THR A 116 -22.87 -14.65 -0.96
N GLU A 117 -22.33 -14.39 -2.15
CA GLU A 117 -22.93 -14.85 -3.39
C GLU A 117 -22.88 -16.38 -3.50
N ARG A 118 -21.75 -17.02 -3.16
CA ARG A 118 -21.59 -18.49 -3.21
C ARG A 118 -22.50 -19.25 -2.25
N SER A 119 -22.77 -18.65 -1.09
CA SER A 119 -23.58 -19.24 -0.02
C SER A 119 -25.06 -18.85 -0.12
N SER A 120 -25.40 -17.97 -1.07
CA SER A 120 -26.78 -17.57 -1.34
C SER A 120 -27.60 -18.78 -1.79
N GLY A 121 -28.61 -19.13 -1.00
CA GLY A 121 -29.45 -20.31 -1.19
C GLY A 121 -29.18 -21.46 -0.22
N GLN A 122 -28.08 -21.41 0.55
CA GLN A 122 -27.79 -22.38 1.61
C GLN A 122 -27.87 -21.75 3.00
N THR A 123 -27.40 -20.51 3.15
CA THR A 123 -27.52 -19.74 4.39
C THR A 123 -28.17 -18.38 4.11
N PRO A 124 -29.13 -17.92 4.92
CA PRO A 124 -29.66 -16.57 4.80
C PRO A 124 -28.59 -15.56 5.22
N ILE A 125 -27.99 -14.86 4.26
CA ILE A 125 -26.92 -13.88 4.52
C ILE A 125 -27.41 -12.46 4.24
N CYS A 126 -27.39 -11.63 5.27
CA CYS A 126 -27.64 -10.20 5.16
C CYS A 126 -26.30 -9.45 5.08
N TYR A 127 -25.91 -9.05 3.87
CA TYR A 127 -24.65 -8.37 3.60
C TYR A 127 -24.82 -6.85 3.53
N ILE A 128 -24.06 -6.15 4.37
CA ILE A 128 -23.97 -4.69 4.44
C ILE A 128 -22.57 -4.30 3.96
N PRO A 129 -22.40 -3.81 2.73
CA PRO A 129 -21.09 -3.66 2.10
C PRO A 129 -20.30 -2.41 2.54
N ASP A 130 -20.97 -1.43 3.15
CA ASP A 130 -20.32 -0.25 3.72
C ASP A 130 -21.11 0.26 4.94
N CYS A 131 -20.51 0.15 6.12
CA CYS A 131 -21.13 0.64 7.35
C CYS A 131 -21.14 2.18 7.46
N ASN A 132 -20.37 2.92 6.66
CA ASN A 132 -20.50 4.39 6.58
C ASN A 132 -21.88 4.79 6.04
N GLU A 133 -22.46 3.99 5.15
CA GLU A 133 -23.79 4.25 4.60
C GLU A 133 -24.89 4.21 5.68
N LEU A 134 -24.71 3.42 6.75
CA LEU A 134 -25.60 3.44 7.92
C LEU A 134 -25.55 4.78 8.66
N LEU A 135 -24.44 5.50 8.58
CA LEU A 135 -24.23 6.81 9.22
C LEU A 135 -24.64 7.97 8.33
N VAL A 136 -24.65 7.85 7.01
CA VAL A 136 -25.08 8.95 6.11
C VAL A 136 -26.52 8.79 5.63
N SER A 137 -27.05 7.57 5.63
CA SER A 137 -28.44 7.30 5.25
C SER A 137 -29.43 8.06 6.13
N HIS A 138 -30.56 8.43 5.52
CA HIS A 138 -31.70 9.03 6.21
C HIS A 138 -32.27 8.09 7.29
N SER A 139 -32.14 6.78 7.09
CA SER A 139 -32.57 5.71 7.99
C SER A 139 -31.65 4.49 7.84
N ALA A 140 -30.91 4.15 8.90
CA ALA A 140 -30.08 2.94 8.93
C ALA A 140 -30.94 1.68 8.76
N ALA A 141 -32.14 1.68 9.36
CA ALA A 141 -33.10 0.59 9.25
C ALA A 141 -33.54 0.34 7.80
N ASP A 142 -33.73 1.38 6.99
CA ASP A 142 -34.11 1.19 5.57
C ASP A 142 -32.99 0.57 4.74
N TYR A 143 -31.73 0.92 5.03
CA TYR A 143 -30.59 0.30 4.37
C TYR A 143 -30.48 -1.20 4.69
N ILE A 144 -30.68 -1.56 5.96
CA ILE A 144 -30.67 -2.95 6.43
C ILE A 144 -31.86 -3.74 5.86
N LEU A 145 -33.07 -3.15 5.84
CA LEU A 145 -34.26 -3.80 5.28
C LEU A 145 -34.09 -4.14 3.79
N LYS A 146 -33.44 -3.27 3.01
CA LYS A 146 -33.11 -3.58 1.61
C LYS A 146 -32.18 -4.79 1.50
N ALA A 147 -31.14 -4.88 2.35
CA ALA A 147 -30.26 -6.05 2.38
C ALA A 147 -31.01 -7.33 2.76
N LEU A 148 -31.96 -7.24 3.70
CA LEU A 148 -32.83 -8.36 4.08
C LEU A 148 -33.75 -8.79 2.94
N CYS A 149 -34.31 -7.86 2.16
CA CYS A 149 -35.06 -8.22 0.95
C CYS A 149 -34.19 -9.01 -0.04
N LEU A 150 -32.93 -8.63 -0.25
CA LEU A 150 -32.02 -9.38 -1.11
C LEU A 150 -31.67 -10.76 -0.52
N THR A 151 -31.55 -10.86 0.80
CA THR A 151 -31.25 -12.10 1.54
C THR A 151 -32.26 -13.21 1.23
N PHE A 152 -33.56 -12.88 1.27
CA PHE A 152 -34.64 -13.86 1.14
C PHE A 152 -35.17 -14.03 -0.28
N HIS A 153 -34.60 -13.30 -1.24
CA HIS A 153 -35.08 -13.35 -2.61
C HIS A 153 -34.65 -14.63 -3.37
N SER A 154 -33.51 -15.23 -3.03
CA SER A 154 -32.93 -16.34 -3.81
C SER A 154 -33.94 -17.50 -4.01
N SER A 155 -34.05 -17.96 -5.27
CA SER A 155 -35.00 -19.00 -5.74
C SER A 155 -34.94 -20.34 -4.98
N HIS A 156 -33.88 -20.58 -4.22
CA HIS A 156 -33.72 -21.77 -3.39
C HIS A 156 -34.47 -21.69 -2.04
N TYR A 157 -35.07 -20.54 -1.71
CA TYR A 157 -35.82 -20.32 -0.49
C TYR A 157 -37.34 -20.21 -0.71
N GLU A 158 -37.93 -21.05 -1.55
CA GLU A 158 -39.40 -21.18 -1.61
C GLU A 158 -40.07 -21.31 -0.22
N PRO A 159 -39.50 -22.03 0.78
CA PRO A 159 -40.07 -22.11 2.13
C PRO A 159 -40.09 -20.78 2.89
N HIS A 160 -39.31 -19.78 2.47
CA HIS A 160 -39.11 -18.51 3.17
C HIS A 160 -39.55 -17.30 2.34
N HIS A 161 -40.27 -17.50 1.23
CA HIS A 161 -40.86 -16.42 0.44
C HIS A 161 -41.78 -15.51 1.30
N GLU A 162 -42.36 -16.06 2.38
CA GLU A 162 -43.12 -15.27 3.36
C GLU A 162 -42.25 -14.17 4.01
N PHE A 163 -41.00 -14.46 4.34
CA PHE A 163 -40.07 -13.51 4.95
C PHE A 163 -39.63 -12.43 3.96
N TRP A 164 -39.55 -12.77 2.67
CA TRP A 164 -39.31 -11.79 1.61
C TRP A 164 -40.47 -10.80 1.46
N GLU A 165 -41.71 -11.29 1.38
CA GLU A 165 -42.89 -10.41 1.31
C GLU A 165 -43.02 -9.56 2.59
N GLU A 166 -42.77 -10.13 3.77
CA GLU A 166 -42.82 -9.37 5.03
C GLU A 166 -41.73 -8.29 5.10
N ALA A 167 -40.49 -8.61 4.69
CA ALA A 167 -39.42 -7.60 4.58
C ALA A 167 -39.79 -6.50 3.57
N LEU A 168 -40.38 -6.85 2.43
CA LEU A 168 -40.81 -5.91 1.40
C LEU A 168 -41.97 -5.03 1.84
N GLU A 169 -42.93 -5.60 2.57
CA GLU A 169 -44.02 -4.88 3.23
C GLU A 169 -43.45 -3.88 4.24
N LEU A 170 -42.49 -4.30 5.07
CA LEU A 170 -41.80 -3.41 5.98
C LEU A 170 -41.11 -2.28 5.22
N VAL A 171 -40.29 -2.54 4.20
CA VAL A 171 -39.67 -1.48 3.37
C VAL A 171 -40.71 -0.46 2.90
N SER A 172 -41.89 -0.94 2.51
CA SER A 172 -42.98 -0.17 1.94
C SER A 172 -43.92 0.49 2.96
N ALA A 173 -43.89 0.07 4.22
CA ALA A 173 -44.83 0.49 5.25
C ALA A 173 -44.56 1.94 5.71
N PRO A 174 -45.61 2.73 5.95
CA PRO A 174 -45.46 4.02 6.59
C PRO A 174 -44.98 3.83 8.05
N PHE A 175 -44.11 4.72 8.50
CA PHE A 175 -43.64 4.76 9.88
C PHE A 175 -43.75 6.19 10.43
N THR A 176 -43.97 6.30 11.72
CA THR A 176 -44.26 7.57 12.40
C THR A 176 -42.99 8.32 12.82
N SER A 177 -41.89 7.60 13.01
CA SER A 177 -40.59 8.13 13.43
C SER A 177 -39.44 7.18 13.06
N LYS A 178 -38.20 7.66 13.12
CA LYS A 178 -36.99 6.82 12.96
C LYS A 178 -37.00 5.65 13.96
N GLN A 179 -37.35 5.90 15.22
CA GLN A 179 -37.39 4.89 16.27
C GLN A 179 -38.48 3.83 16.06
N ASP A 180 -39.64 4.24 15.52
CA ASP A 180 -40.70 3.30 15.11
C ASP A 180 -40.19 2.37 14.01
N ARG A 181 -39.47 2.92 13.03
CA ARG A 181 -38.86 2.15 11.94
C ARG A 181 -37.83 1.13 12.44
N GLU A 182 -36.93 1.56 13.33
CA GLU A 182 -35.93 0.71 13.96
C GLU A 182 -36.57 -0.40 14.82
N SER A 183 -37.65 -0.06 15.54
CA SER A 183 -38.40 -1.02 16.34
C SER A 183 -39.11 -2.08 15.50
N GLN A 184 -39.64 -1.70 14.32
CA GLN A 184 -40.24 -2.63 13.37
C GLN A 184 -39.19 -3.61 12.82
N LEU A 185 -38.02 -3.11 12.41
CA LEU A 185 -36.91 -3.95 11.97
C LEU A 185 -36.46 -4.92 13.08
N ALA A 186 -36.31 -4.45 14.32
CA ALA A 186 -35.93 -5.31 15.44
C ALA A 186 -36.94 -6.43 15.70
N LYS A 187 -38.24 -6.12 15.67
CA LYS A 187 -39.32 -7.12 15.81
C LYS A 187 -39.31 -8.13 14.68
N PHE A 188 -39.03 -7.69 13.46
CA PHE A 188 -38.88 -8.58 12.31
C PHE A 188 -37.74 -9.58 12.54
N CYS A 189 -36.54 -9.12 12.90
CA CYS A 189 -35.43 -10.04 13.20
C CYS A 189 -35.71 -10.97 14.40
N GLU A 190 -36.38 -10.48 15.45
CA GLU A 190 -36.80 -11.32 16.58
C GLU A 190 -37.82 -12.39 16.16
N TYR A 191 -38.77 -12.03 15.30
CA TYR A 191 -39.73 -12.97 14.73
C TYR A 191 -39.02 -14.07 13.93
N MET A 192 -38.01 -13.71 13.14
CA MET A 192 -37.21 -14.65 12.34
C MET A 192 -36.44 -15.68 13.20
N ASP A 193 -36.06 -15.33 14.43
CA ASP A 193 -35.43 -16.24 15.38
C ASP A 193 -36.45 -17.19 16.05
N GLY A 194 -37.65 -16.69 16.33
CA GLY A 194 -38.73 -17.46 16.98
C GLY A 194 -39.59 -18.30 16.03
N ALA A 195 -39.52 -18.02 14.72
CA ALA A 195 -40.26 -18.74 13.70
C ALA A 195 -39.77 -20.20 13.65
N ARG A 196 -40.60 -21.11 14.18
CA ARG A 196 -40.38 -22.57 14.21
C ARG A 196 -40.36 -23.23 12.81
N SER A 197 -40.31 -22.44 11.75
CA SER A 197 -40.37 -22.84 10.35
C SER A 197 -39.00 -23.07 9.71
N TRP A 198 -37.89 -22.75 10.38
CA TRP A 198 -36.58 -23.20 9.93
C TRP A 198 -36.51 -24.73 9.97
N PRO A 199 -36.16 -25.40 8.85
CA PRO A 199 -35.93 -26.85 8.80
C PRO A 199 -34.95 -27.34 9.87
N ASP A 200 -33.97 -26.52 10.25
CA ASP A 200 -33.02 -26.80 11.32
C ASP A 200 -33.07 -25.68 12.40
N PRO A 201 -33.29 -26.00 13.69
CA PRO A 201 -33.21 -25.05 14.81
C PRO A 201 -31.86 -24.34 14.98
N SER A 202 -30.84 -24.70 14.20
CA SER A 202 -29.54 -24.05 14.12
C SER A 202 -29.42 -23.00 13.00
N GLU A 203 -30.44 -22.89 12.13
CA GLU A 203 -30.49 -21.89 11.07
C GLU A 203 -30.84 -20.51 11.65
N CYS A 204 -29.96 -19.55 11.40
CA CYS A 204 -30.16 -18.15 11.72
C CYS A 204 -29.54 -17.30 10.62
N ILE A 205 -30.03 -16.06 10.48
CA ILE A 205 -29.43 -15.08 9.58
C ILE A 205 -27.95 -14.88 9.95
N LEU A 206 -27.09 -14.89 8.93
CA LEU A 206 -25.71 -14.43 9.05
C LEU A 206 -25.64 -12.98 8.59
N PHE A 207 -25.48 -12.05 9.53
CA PHE A 207 -25.21 -10.66 9.22
C PHE A 207 -23.72 -10.47 8.95
N ILE A 208 -23.38 -9.81 7.85
CA ILE A 208 -22.02 -9.44 7.50
C ILE A 208 -21.97 -7.93 7.38
N PHE A 209 -21.20 -7.30 8.27
CA PHE A 209 -20.99 -5.86 8.32
C PHE A 209 -19.58 -5.55 7.81
N ASP A 210 -19.49 -5.08 6.57
CA ASP A 210 -18.23 -4.66 5.98
C ASP A 210 -17.89 -3.20 6.34
N GLN A 211 -16.59 -2.90 6.46
CA GLN A 211 -16.07 -1.62 6.93
C GLN A 211 -16.62 -1.18 8.30
N ALA A 212 -16.74 -2.13 9.24
CA ALA A 212 -17.28 -1.90 10.58
C ALA A 212 -16.49 -0.87 11.41
N GLU A 213 -15.24 -0.55 11.01
CA GLU A 213 -14.46 0.54 11.59
C GLU A 213 -15.17 1.90 11.52
N ALA A 214 -16.06 2.12 10.55
CA ALA A 214 -16.89 3.32 10.44
C ALA A 214 -17.72 3.59 11.72
N LEU A 215 -18.11 2.51 12.41
CA LEU A 215 -18.97 2.55 13.59
C LEU A 215 -18.17 2.57 14.90
N GLU A 216 -16.85 2.44 14.85
CA GLU A 216 -16.00 2.47 16.05
C GLU A 216 -15.89 3.90 16.59
N HIS A 217 -15.73 4.00 17.91
CA HIS A 217 -15.40 5.27 18.52
C HIS A 217 -14.03 5.69 17.99
N ASP A 218 -13.96 6.84 17.33
CA ASP A 218 -12.66 7.37 16.94
C ASP A 218 -12.01 7.92 18.20
N THR A 219 -11.20 7.10 18.87
CA THR A 219 -10.46 7.54 20.06
C THR A 219 -9.28 8.44 19.68
N ARG A 220 -9.00 8.59 18.38
CA ARG A 220 -7.90 9.40 17.88
C ARG A 220 -8.28 10.88 17.82
N TRP A 221 -9.56 11.19 17.61
CA TRP A 221 -10.05 12.55 17.41
C TRP A 221 -11.19 12.88 18.38
N GLU A 222 -11.31 14.16 18.73
CA GLU A 222 -12.59 14.70 19.20
C GLU A 222 -13.56 14.71 18.01
N SER A 223 -14.09 13.55 17.63
CA SER A 223 -15.25 13.51 16.74
C SER A 223 -16.34 14.40 17.35
N PRO A 224 -17.04 15.22 16.55
CA PRO A 224 -18.13 16.02 17.07
C PRO A 224 -19.08 15.13 17.89
N PRO A 225 -19.53 15.55 19.09
CA PRO A 225 -20.36 14.71 19.96
C PRO A 225 -21.60 14.11 19.27
N LEU A 226 -22.13 14.82 18.28
CA LEU A 226 -23.27 14.40 17.47
C LEU A 226 -22.96 13.19 16.56
N GLU A 227 -21.74 13.08 16.05
CA GLU A 227 -21.31 11.96 15.21
C GLU A 227 -21.15 10.69 16.03
N GLU A 228 -20.55 10.78 17.21
CA GLU A 228 -20.38 9.64 18.11
C GLU A 228 -21.71 9.13 18.66
N GLN A 229 -22.66 10.03 18.94
CA GLN A 229 -24.02 9.64 19.30
C GLN A 229 -24.69 8.84 18.16
N LYS A 230 -24.54 9.28 16.90
CA LYS A 230 -25.09 8.55 15.76
C LYS A 230 -24.45 7.17 15.58
N LYS A 231 -23.11 7.07 15.72
CA LYS A 231 -22.40 5.78 15.71
C LYS A 231 -22.90 4.86 16.81
N LYS A 232 -23.12 5.39 18.02
CA LYS A 232 -23.70 4.63 19.13
C LYS A 232 -25.12 4.14 18.82
N GLU A 233 -26.01 4.99 18.33
CA GLU A 233 -27.37 4.61 17.95
C GLU A 233 -27.39 3.48 16.91
N VAL A 234 -26.54 3.56 15.89
CA VAL A 234 -26.41 2.50 14.88
C VAL A 234 -25.86 1.22 15.50
N ARG A 235 -24.82 1.29 16.34
CA ARG A 235 -24.29 0.11 17.04
C ARG A 235 -25.35 -0.57 17.90
N ASP A 236 -26.13 0.20 18.65
CA ASP A 236 -27.21 -0.30 19.51
C ASP A 236 -28.29 -1.01 18.67
N LEU A 237 -28.68 -0.44 17.53
CA LEU A 237 -29.58 -1.09 16.56
C LEU A 237 -28.98 -2.39 16.03
N LEU A 238 -27.72 -2.39 15.59
CA LEU A 238 -27.06 -3.59 15.06
C LEU A 238 -26.97 -4.69 16.14
N ASP A 239 -26.62 -4.34 17.37
CA ASP A 239 -26.58 -5.30 18.49
C ASP A 239 -27.99 -5.85 18.80
N GLN A 240 -29.04 -5.04 18.69
CA GLN A 240 -30.43 -5.46 18.87
C GLN A 240 -30.87 -6.46 17.78
N ILE A 241 -30.69 -6.11 16.50
CA ILE A 241 -31.16 -6.97 15.39
C ILE A 241 -30.33 -8.25 15.23
N THR A 242 -29.12 -8.30 15.81
CA THR A 242 -28.23 -9.48 15.71
C THR A 242 -28.19 -10.32 16.98
N GLN A 243 -28.99 -10.00 18.01
CA GLN A 243 -28.92 -10.64 19.32
C GLN A 243 -28.99 -12.18 19.25
N ASN A 244 -29.84 -12.73 18.37
CA ASN A 244 -30.02 -14.16 18.21
C ASN A 244 -29.46 -14.73 16.90
N HIS A 245 -28.75 -13.91 16.13
CA HIS A 245 -28.22 -14.23 14.82
C HIS A 245 -26.70 -14.34 14.83
N CYS A 246 -26.14 -14.83 13.72
CA CYS A 246 -24.69 -14.80 13.52
C CYS A 246 -24.26 -13.47 12.93
N ARG A 247 -23.05 -13.03 13.27
CA ARG A 247 -22.52 -11.73 12.89
C ARG A 247 -21.04 -11.82 12.54
N ILE A 248 -20.66 -11.27 11.39
CA ILE A 248 -19.28 -11.02 10.99
C ILE A 248 -19.09 -9.50 10.96
N ASP A 249 -18.14 -9.01 11.73
CA ASP A 249 -17.69 -7.63 11.66
C ASP A 249 -16.33 -7.59 10.95
N CYS A 250 -16.27 -6.95 9.79
CA CYS A 250 -15.04 -6.77 9.02
C CYS A 250 -14.42 -5.41 9.32
N TYR A 251 -13.13 -5.38 9.63
CA TYR A 251 -12.41 -4.18 9.97
C TYR A 251 -11.20 -3.99 9.06
N THR A 252 -11.05 -2.78 8.54
CA THR A 252 -9.83 -2.37 7.82
C THR A 252 -8.90 -1.62 8.76
N GLY A 253 -8.06 -2.36 9.49
CA GLY A 253 -7.11 -1.80 10.44
C GLY A 253 -7.80 -1.00 11.56
N SER A 254 -8.03 -1.63 12.71
CA SER A 254 -8.60 -0.91 13.85
C SER A 254 -7.54 -0.08 14.59
N PRO A 255 -7.72 1.24 14.82
CA PRO A 255 -6.88 2.00 15.73
C PRO A 255 -6.98 1.50 17.19
N ASN A 256 -8.02 0.72 17.49
CA ASN A 256 -8.24 0.11 18.80
C ASN A 256 -7.72 -1.34 18.88
N TYR A 257 -6.84 -1.79 17.96
CA TYR A 257 -6.27 -3.15 17.93
C TYR A 257 -5.62 -3.59 19.25
N GLY A 258 -5.29 -2.66 20.15
CA GLY A 258 -4.73 -2.94 21.47
C GLY A 258 -5.68 -2.80 22.66
N LYS A 259 -6.94 -2.37 22.45
CA LYS A 259 -7.95 -2.28 23.51
C LYS A 259 -9.00 -3.36 23.27
N PRO A 260 -8.78 -4.61 23.76
CA PRO A 260 -9.85 -5.58 23.79
C PRO A 260 -11.02 -4.91 24.53
N HIS A 261 -12.14 -4.71 23.83
CA HIS A 261 -13.35 -4.29 24.52
C HIS A 261 -13.68 -5.46 25.47
N PRO A 262 -13.50 -5.33 26.80
CA PRO A 262 -13.38 -6.49 27.70
C PRO A 262 -14.62 -7.40 27.67
N VAL A 263 -15.76 -6.83 27.26
CA VAL A 263 -17.06 -7.50 27.14
C VAL A 263 -17.22 -8.25 25.80
N ARG A 264 -16.57 -7.82 24.70
CA ARG A 264 -16.71 -8.43 23.37
C ARG A 264 -15.72 -9.57 23.12
N SER A 265 -14.55 -9.53 23.76
CA SER A 265 -13.42 -10.44 23.46
C SER A 265 -13.58 -11.90 23.93
N PHE A 266 -14.45 -12.19 24.91
CA PHE A 266 -14.62 -13.56 25.43
C PHE A 266 -15.42 -14.49 24.51
N TRP A 267 -16.19 -13.95 23.56
CA TRP A 267 -17.14 -14.72 22.73
C TRP A 267 -16.94 -14.54 21.22
N GLN A 268 -15.86 -13.84 20.82
CA GLN A 268 -15.58 -13.47 19.43
C GLN A 268 -14.33 -14.20 18.93
N ARG A 269 -14.47 -14.98 17.84
CA ARG A 269 -13.30 -15.46 17.08
C ARG A 269 -12.76 -14.31 16.24
N CYS A 270 -11.45 -14.24 16.05
CA CYS A 270 -10.81 -13.23 15.22
C CYS A 270 -9.99 -13.92 14.14
N LEU A 271 -10.26 -13.59 12.88
CA LEU A 271 -9.42 -13.91 11.74
C LEU A 271 -8.72 -12.65 11.28
N THR A 272 -7.51 -12.80 10.77
CA THR A 272 -6.68 -11.66 10.37
C THR A 272 -6.09 -11.91 9.00
N LEU A 273 -6.43 -11.05 8.03
CA LEU A 273 -5.89 -11.05 6.67
C LEU A 273 -4.96 -9.84 6.49
N ASN A 274 -3.70 -10.03 6.91
CA ASN A 274 -2.64 -9.04 6.76
C ASN A 274 -1.83 -9.29 5.50
N GLY A 275 -1.41 -8.21 4.85
CA GLY A 275 -0.58 -8.28 3.66
C GLY A 275 -1.38 -8.61 2.40
N GLY A 276 -0.62 -8.86 1.33
CA GLY A 276 -1.15 -9.04 -0.02
C GLY A 276 -1.38 -10.49 -0.41
N LEU A 277 -1.27 -10.75 -1.70
CA LEU A 277 -1.31 -12.09 -2.28
C LEU A 277 -0.13 -12.94 -1.79
N THR A 278 -0.37 -14.24 -1.62
CA THR A 278 0.69 -15.23 -1.39
C THR A 278 1.58 -15.38 -2.63
N LYS A 279 2.71 -16.09 -2.51
CA LYS A 279 3.58 -16.35 -3.67
C LYS A 279 2.84 -17.07 -4.79
N GLN A 280 2.06 -18.11 -4.45
CA GLN A 280 1.27 -18.86 -5.42
C GLN A 280 0.18 -17.99 -6.06
N GLU A 281 -0.51 -17.17 -5.26
CA GLU A 281 -1.53 -16.24 -5.78
C GLU A 281 -0.90 -15.19 -6.72
N MET A 282 0.33 -14.73 -6.44
CA MET A 282 1.07 -13.83 -7.33
C MET A 282 1.49 -14.49 -8.65
N GLU A 283 1.91 -15.76 -8.62
CA GLU A 283 2.25 -16.51 -9.83
C GLU A 283 1.04 -16.58 -10.78
N SER A 284 -0.16 -16.89 -10.25
CA SER A 284 -1.40 -16.85 -11.04
C SER A 284 -1.73 -15.44 -11.54
N TRP A 285 -1.55 -14.42 -10.71
CA TRP A 285 -1.79 -13.03 -11.12
C TRP A 285 -0.87 -12.59 -12.27
N TRP A 286 0.40 -12.99 -12.25
CA TRP A 286 1.34 -12.69 -13.33
C TRP A 286 0.96 -13.38 -14.65
N VAL A 287 0.47 -14.62 -14.59
CA VAL A 287 -0.04 -15.32 -15.78
C VAL A 287 -1.23 -14.55 -16.38
N GLU A 288 -2.20 -14.17 -15.56
CA GLU A 288 -3.37 -13.39 -16.03
C GLU A 288 -2.96 -12.03 -16.62
N MET A 289 -1.97 -11.37 -16.03
CA MET A 289 -1.41 -10.11 -16.57
C MET A 289 -0.80 -10.30 -17.95
N GLN A 290 -0.07 -11.40 -18.18
CA GLN A 290 0.50 -11.73 -19.49
C GLN A 290 -0.58 -12.10 -20.51
N ASP A 291 -1.60 -12.85 -20.09
CA ASP A 291 -2.72 -13.23 -20.95
C ASP A 291 -3.53 -11.99 -21.37
N THR A 292 -3.73 -11.04 -20.46
CA THR A 292 -4.56 -9.84 -20.68
C THR A 292 -3.85 -8.78 -21.52
N HIS A 293 -2.57 -8.53 -21.22
CA HIS A 293 -1.83 -7.42 -21.83
C HIS A 293 -0.80 -7.87 -22.88
N GLY A 294 -0.59 -9.17 -23.04
CA GLY A 294 0.47 -9.76 -23.88
C GLY A 294 1.77 -9.97 -23.11
N PRO A 295 2.81 -10.51 -23.78
CA PRO A 295 4.08 -10.84 -23.15
C PRO A 295 4.77 -9.57 -22.59
N LEU A 296 5.02 -9.58 -21.28
CA LEU A 296 5.74 -8.53 -20.57
C LEU A 296 7.21 -8.95 -20.43
N ASP A 297 8.15 -8.13 -20.89
CA ASP A 297 9.61 -8.37 -20.73
C ASP A 297 10.06 -8.00 -19.31
N TYR A 298 9.67 -8.80 -18.32
CA TYR A 298 10.13 -8.64 -16.93
C TYR A 298 11.14 -9.72 -16.56
N THR A 299 12.24 -9.31 -15.95
CA THR A 299 13.10 -10.25 -15.23
C THR A 299 12.44 -10.64 -13.90
N ASN A 300 12.79 -11.80 -13.34
CA ASN A 300 12.37 -12.17 -11.98
C ASN A 300 12.70 -11.07 -10.95
N LYS A 301 13.81 -10.34 -11.15
CA LYS A 301 14.23 -9.22 -10.30
C LYS A 301 13.25 -8.03 -10.39
N ASP A 302 12.66 -7.79 -11.57
CA ASP A 302 11.69 -6.72 -11.80
C ASP A 302 10.32 -7.06 -11.19
N ALA A 303 9.86 -8.31 -11.37
CA ALA A 303 8.65 -8.82 -10.74
C ALA A 303 8.74 -8.75 -9.21
N ASP A 304 9.82 -9.26 -8.62
CA ASP A 304 10.09 -9.18 -7.18
C ASP A 304 10.09 -7.74 -6.66
N TYR A 305 10.64 -6.81 -7.44
CA TYR A 305 10.64 -5.40 -7.08
C TYR A 305 9.23 -4.80 -7.06
N LEU A 306 8.41 -5.06 -8.09
CA LEU A 306 7.02 -4.58 -8.16
C LEU A 306 6.14 -5.23 -7.07
N GLU A 307 6.38 -6.50 -6.76
CA GLU A 307 5.70 -7.21 -5.68
C GLU A 307 6.00 -6.60 -4.31
N ARG A 308 7.26 -6.27 -4.00
CA ARG A 308 7.62 -5.55 -2.77
C ARG A 308 7.01 -4.16 -2.75
N LEU A 309 7.10 -3.45 -3.88
CA LEU A 309 6.60 -2.08 -4.02
C LEU A 309 5.10 -1.98 -3.72
N THR A 310 4.33 -2.90 -4.28
CA THR A 310 2.87 -3.01 -4.08
C THR A 310 2.50 -3.78 -2.82
N GLY A 311 3.47 -4.47 -2.20
CA GLY A 311 3.20 -5.40 -1.10
C GLY A 311 2.33 -6.58 -1.49
N ARG A 312 2.25 -6.88 -2.79
CA ARG A 312 1.31 -7.82 -3.39
C ARG A 312 -0.15 -7.49 -3.05
N MET A 313 -0.46 -6.25 -2.67
CA MET A 313 -1.80 -5.87 -2.20
C MET A 313 -2.74 -5.79 -3.41
N PRO A 314 -3.88 -6.55 -3.45
CA PRO A 314 -4.82 -6.49 -4.56
C PRO A 314 -5.20 -5.05 -4.97
N TYR A 315 -5.38 -4.18 -3.98
CA TYR A 315 -5.67 -2.77 -4.21
C TYR A 315 -4.58 -2.03 -5.01
N LEU A 316 -3.30 -2.26 -4.71
CA LEU A 316 -2.19 -1.60 -5.42
C LEU A 316 -1.81 -2.32 -6.71
N LEU A 317 -1.99 -3.65 -6.77
CA LEU A 317 -1.83 -4.44 -7.99
C LEU A 317 -2.83 -3.99 -9.07
N LYS A 318 -4.08 -3.71 -8.69
CA LYS A 318 -5.08 -3.15 -9.62
C LYS A 318 -4.69 -1.76 -10.16
N VAL A 319 -4.02 -0.95 -9.36
CA VAL A 319 -3.50 0.35 -9.83
C VAL A 319 -2.35 0.14 -10.81
N LEU A 320 -1.46 -0.83 -10.52
CA LEU A 320 -0.36 -1.21 -11.40
C LEU A 320 -0.88 -1.73 -12.75
N GLU A 321 -1.87 -2.61 -12.74
CA GLU A 321 -2.56 -3.12 -13.94
C GLU A 321 -3.10 -1.96 -14.80
N LYS A 322 -3.86 -1.02 -14.21
CA LYS A 322 -4.39 0.16 -14.92
C LYS A 322 -3.30 1.08 -15.49
N ILE A 323 -2.13 1.13 -14.86
CA ILE A 323 -0.98 1.87 -15.39
C ILE A 323 -0.41 1.16 -16.62
N ILE A 324 -0.27 -0.16 -16.56
CA ILE A 324 0.23 -1.00 -17.66
C ILE A 324 -0.74 -0.95 -18.85
N GLU A 325 -2.04 -1.10 -18.61
CA GLU A 325 -3.10 -1.01 -19.63
C GLU A 325 -3.02 0.29 -20.43
N LYS A 326 -2.92 1.43 -19.74
CA LYS A 326 -2.80 2.75 -20.39
C LYS A 326 -1.51 2.91 -21.20
N ASP A 327 -0.42 2.30 -20.74
CA ASP A 327 0.85 2.35 -21.45
C ASP A 327 0.80 1.50 -22.72
N VAL A 328 0.09 0.37 -22.70
CA VAL A 328 -0.19 -0.47 -23.88
C VAL A 328 -1.11 0.28 -24.86
N GLU A 329 -2.23 0.85 -24.38
CA GLU A 329 -3.15 1.62 -25.23
C GLU A 329 -2.46 2.79 -25.94
N TYR A 330 -1.55 3.50 -25.26
CA TYR A 330 -0.82 4.62 -25.87
C TYR A 330 0.06 4.17 -27.04
N MET A 331 0.64 2.96 -26.97
CA MET A 331 1.45 2.39 -28.06
C MET A 331 0.60 1.95 -29.26
N ASP A 332 -0.65 1.54 -29.03
CA ASP A 332 -1.59 1.14 -30.08
C ASP A 332 -2.26 2.34 -30.78
N THR A 333 -2.17 3.55 -30.23
CA THR A 333 -2.63 4.74 -30.96
C THR A 333 -1.71 5.03 -32.13
N PRO A 334 -2.20 4.99 -33.39
CA PRO A 334 -1.36 5.24 -34.54
C PRO A 334 -0.89 6.70 -34.49
N ASP A 335 0.38 6.88 -34.12
CA ASP A 335 1.11 8.10 -34.42
C ASP A 335 0.93 8.35 -35.93
N PRO A 336 0.80 9.60 -36.43
CA PRO A 336 0.57 9.88 -37.86
C PRO A 336 1.79 9.57 -38.74
N CYS A 337 2.65 8.65 -38.33
CA CYS A 337 3.76 8.11 -39.07
C CYS A 337 3.24 7.09 -40.11
N PRO A 338 3.74 7.07 -41.36
CA PRO A 338 3.03 6.49 -42.51
C PRO A 338 3.10 4.95 -42.64
N THR A 339 3.50 4.23 -41.60
CA THR A 339 3.67 2.77 -41.65
C THR A 339 2.95 2.14 -40.47
N PRO A 340 1.88 1.36 -40.70
CA PRO A 340 1.24 0.59 -39.65
C PRO A 340 2.23 -0.51 -39.22
N LEU A 341 2.85 -0.33 -38.05
CA LEU A 341 3.57 -1.40 -37.37
C LEU A 341 2.53 -2.35 -36.80
N THR A 342 2.70 -3.65 -37.03
CA THR A 342 1.80 -4.67 -36.49
C THR A 342 2.21 -5.01 -35.05
N ARG A 343 1.28 -5.54 -34.25
CA ARG A 343 1.54 -5.95 -32.85
C ARG A 343 2.65 -7.01 -32.74
N GLU A 344 2.94 -7.73 -33.82
CA GLU A 344 4.04 -8.69 -33.93
C GLU A 344 5.43 -8.02 -34.07
N ASP A 345 5.48 -6.76 -34.51
CA ASP A 345 6.74 -6.00 -34.69
C ASP A 345 7.23 -5.35 -33.38
N PHE A 346 6.33 -5.15 -32.42
CA PHE A 346 6.67 -4.70 -31.07
C PHE A 346 6.97 -5.92 -30.22
N GLY A 347 8.26 -6.28 -30.09
CA GLY A 347 8.69 -7.30 -29.13
C GLY A 347 8.17 -7.05 -27.71
N ALA A 348 8.33 -8.03 -26.82
CA ALA A 348 7.81 -8.01 -25.45
C ALA A 348 7.96 -6.63 -24.78
N LEU A 349 6.87 -6.14 -24.19
CA LEU A 349 6.76 -4.76 -23.71
C LEU A 349 7.75 -4.55 -22.55
N LYS A 350 8.86 -3.85 -22.82
CA LYS A 350 9.89 -3.57 -21.82
C LYS A 350 9.50 -2.37 -20.96
N LEU A 351 8.68 -2.62 -19.95
CA LEU A 351 8.32 -1.60 -18.96
C LEU A 351 9.42 -1.48 -17.91
N ASN A 352 9.98 -0.28 -17.77
CA ASN A 352 10.98 -0.01 -16.74
C ASN A 352 10.31 0.10 -15.36
N PRO A 353 10.65 -0.75 -14.36
CA PRO A 353 10.01 -0.73 -13.05
C PRO A 353 10.15 0.61 -12.29
N LEU A 354 11.18 1.41 -12.59
CA LEU A 354 11.35 2.74 -12.01
C LEU A 354 10.32 3.74 -12.56
N ILE A 355 9.93 3.60 -13.83
CA ILE A 355 8.86 4.41 -14.44
C ILE A 355 7.51 4.00 -13.81
N LEU A 356 7.26 2.69 -13.67
CA LEU A 356 6.05 2.19 -13.01
C LEU A 356 5.98 2.65 -11.55
N ARG A 357 7.09 2.62 -10.81
CA ARG A 357 7.14 3.19 -9.45
C ARG A 357 6.74 4.66 -9.42
N ARG A 358 7.24 5.47 -10.36
CA ARG A 358 6.88 6.89 -10.42
C ARG A 358 5.38 7.08 -10.68
N LYS A 359 4.82 6.35 -11.65
CA LYS A 359 3.38 6.40 -11.95
C LYS A 359 2.53 5.92 -10.78
N LEU A 360 2.97 4.89 -10.06
CA LEU A 360 2.34 4.42 -8.82
C LEU A 360 2.40 5.49 -7.74
N LEU A 361 3.55 6.14 -7.52
CA LEU A 361 3.65 7.26 -6.58
C LEU A 361 2.68 8.39 -6.93
N ASP A 362 2.47 8.68 -8.21
CA ASP A 362 1.54 9.71 -8.68
C ASP A 362 0.05 9.29 -8.59
N SER A 363 -0.23 8.01 -8.30
CA SER A 363 -1.60 7.51 -8.13
C SER A 363 -2.28 8.06 -6.87
N LYS A 364 -3.60 8.25 -6.93
CA LYS A 364 -4.37 8.76 -5.79
C LYS A 364 -4.34 7.80 -4.60
N GLU A 365 -4.27 6.52 -4.89
CA GLU A 365 -4.24 5.40 -3.96
C GLU A 365 -2.97 5.42 -3.10
N VAL A 366 -1.80 5.56 -3.74
CA VAL A 366 -0.52 5.66 -3.02
C VAL A 366 -0.40 7.00 -2.30
N GLN A 367 -0.82 8.11 -2.92
CA GLN A 367 -0.84 9.42 -2.26
C GLN A 367 -1.72 9.42 -0.99
N ARG A 368 -2.89 8.79 -1.05
CA ARG A 368 -3.77 8.62 0.12
C ARG A 368 -3.12 7.76 1.21
N LEU A 369 -2.48 6.67 0.83
CA LEU A 369 -1.73 5.82 1.77
C LEU A 369 -0.64 6.62 2.50
N ILE A 370 0.17 7.38 1.75
CA ILE A 370 1.24 8.22 2.31
C ILE A 370 0.65 9.27 3.26
N HIS A 371 -0.39 9.97 2.80
CA HIS A 371 -1.10 10.98 3.60
C HIS A 371 -1.62 10.40 4.92
N ASP A 372 -2.31 9.25 4.86
CA ASP A 372 -2.90 8.62 6.04
C ASP A 372 -1.85 8.20 7.08
N ILE A 373 -0.70 7.67 6.64
CA ILE A 373 0.42 7.30 7.50
C ILE A 373 1.01 8.55 8.18
N HIS A 374 1.25 9.61 7.41
CA HIS A 374 1.76 10.88 7.93
C HIS A 374 0.80 11.54 8.91
N ASP A 375 -0.49 11.59 8.59
CA ASP A 375 -1.55 12.13 9.44
C ASP A 375 -1.59 11.38 10.78
N PHE A 376 -1.67 10.05 10.74
CA PHE A 376 -1.65 9.22 11.95
C PHE A 376 -0.39 9.47 12.78
N GLY A 377 0.78 9.45 12.13
CA GLY A 377 2.05 9.60 12.83
C GLY A 377 2.21 10.97 13.49
N THR A 378 1.86 12.05 12.79
CA THR A 378 1.96 13.43 13.29
C THR A 378 1.07 13.59 14.52
N LYS A 379 -0.16 13.11 14.44
CA LYS A 379 -1.13 13.20 15.53
C LYS A 379 -0.74 12.35 16.73
N GLN A 380 -0.26 11.12 16.53
CA GLN A 380 0.28 10.29 17.63
C GLN A 380 1.49 10.97 18.28
N THR A 381 2.39 11.53 17.50
CA THR A 381 3.56 12.25 18.04
C THR A 381 3.14 13.44 18.89
N GLY A 382 2.17 14.23 18.43
CA GLY A 382 1.59 15.35 19.20
C GLY A 382 0.92 14.88 20.48
N ALA A 383 0.08 13.84 20.42
CA ALA A 383 -0.61 13.28 21.59
C ALA A 383 0.34 12.67 22.64
N LEU A 384 1.54 12.24 22.21
CA LEU A 384 2.55 11.62 23.05
C LEU A 384 3.69 12.57 23.44
N GLN A 385 3.62 13.86 23.09
CA GLN A 385 4.71 14.83 23.30
C GLN A 385 5.15 14.91 24.77
N ASP A 386 4.18 14.88 25.69
CA ASP A 386 4.44 14.96 27.14
C ASP A 386 4.74 13.60 27.81
N ASP A 387 4.48 12.48 27.13
CA ASP A 387 4.71 11.12 27.63
C ASP A 387 5.90 10.47 26.94
N LYS A 388 7.11 10.80 27.42
CA LYS A 388 8.37 10.30 26.87
C LYS A 388 8.42 8.76 26.77
N VAL A 389 7.81 8.04 27.71
CA VAL A 389 7.81 6.57 27.71
C VAL A 389 6.95 6.03 26.58
N LYS A 390 5.73 6.55 26.41
CA LYS A 390 4.87 6.15 25.28
C LYS A 390 5.45 6.61 23.95
N ARG A 391 6.06 7.79 23.88
CA ARG A 391 6.73 8.30 22.68
C ARG A 391 7.88 7.39 22.22
N ILE A 392 8.67 6.85 23.16
CA ILE A 392 9.69 5.83 22.88
C ILE A 392 9.07 4.53 22.36
N LYS A 393 7.99 4.04 22.98
CA LYS A 393 7.29 2.83 22.51
C LYS A 393 6.71 3.01 21.10
N PHE A 394 6.18 4.20 20.80
CA PHE A 394 5.70 4.54 19.47
C PHE A 394 6.82 4.48 18.43
N ARG A 395 7.94 5.15 18.70
CA ARG A 395 9.15 5.09 17.86
C ARG A 395 9.59 3.65 17.61
N ASP A 396 9.72 2.86 18.68
CA ASP A 396 10.24 1.49 18.59
C ASP A 396 9.30 0.56 17.83
N ALA A 397 7.98 0.75 17.97
CA ALA A 397 6.98 -0.03 17.24
C ALA A 397 7.03 0.23 15.73
N TRP A 398 7.10 1.51 15.34
CA TRP A 398 7.22 1.89 13.92
C TRP A 398 8.54 1.42 13.34
N HIS A 399 9.63 1.61 14.09
CA HIS A 399 10.95 1.12 13.71
C HIS A 399 10.93 -0.40 13.49
N ALA A 400 10.29 -1.16 14.38
CA ALA A 400 10.18 -2.60 14.21
C ALA A 400 9.38 -2.98 12.95
N CYS A 401 8.33 -2.25 12.61
CA CYS A 401 7.55 -2.53 11.40
C CYS A 401 8.28 -2.17 10.10
N ILE A 402 9.04 -1.07 10.11
CA ILE A 402 9.80 -0.60 8.94
C ILE A 402 10.97 -1.54 8.64
N PHE A 403 11.63 -2.06 9.69
CA PHE A 403 12.85 -2.88 9.56
C PHE A 403 12.62 -4.36 9.82
N GLU A 404 11.36 -4.80 9.86
CA GLU A 404 10.98 -6.20 10.00
C GLU A 404 11.62 -6.88 11.21
N MET A 405 11.43 -6.27 12.37
CA MET A 405 12.02 -6.72 13.62
C MET A 405 11.01 -7.26 14.62
N PRO A 406 11.47 -8.09 15.59
CA PRO A 406 10.66 -8.47 16.73
C PRO A 406 10.11 -7.27 17.50
N THR A 407 8.82 -7.31 17.80
CA THR A 407 8.12 -6.36 18.67
C THR A 407 7.04 -7.07 19.47
N LYS A 408 6.49 -6.39 20.48
CA LYS A 408 5.47 -6.98 21.38
C LYS A 408 4.07 -6.61 20.91
N LYS A 409 3.09 -7.50 21.11
CA LYS A 409 1.69 -7.24 20.75
C LYS A 409 1.11 -6.01 21.46
N GLU A 410 1.60 -5.65 22.65
CA GLU A 410 1.16 -4.42 23.34
C GLU A 410 1.52 -3.13 22.58
N THR A 411 2.41 -3.20 21.58
CA THR A 411 2.76 -2.04 20.75
C THR A 411 1.80 -1.79 19.60
N LEU A 412 0.81 -2.68 19.37
CA LEU A 412 -0.19 -2.52 18.31
C LEU A 412 -0.97 -1.19 18.41
N GLN A 413 -1.17 -0.69 19.63
CA GLN A 413 -1.83 0.61 19.85
C GLN A 413 -1.03 1.82 19.34
N TYR A 414 0.25 1.63 18.99
CA TYR A 414 1.12 2.70 18.52
C TYR A 414 1.35 2.67 17.01
N ILE A 415 0.90 1.63 16.31
CA ILE A 415 1.06 1.53 14.85
C ILE A 415 -0.27 1.76 14.16
N ASP A 416 -0.22 2.27 12.93
CA ASP A 416 -1.40 2.32 12.09
C ASP A 416 -1.64 0.93 11.49
N THR A 417 -2.56 0.17 12.08
CA THR A 417 -2.82 -1.23 11.70
C THR A 417 -3.38 -1.43 10.30
N ARG A 418 -3.72 -0.33 9.62
CA ARG A 418 -4.08 -0.32 8.19
C ARG A 418 -2.88 -0.64 7.30
N TYR A 419 -1.70 -0.18 7.69
CA TYR A 419 -0.49 -0.19 6.85
C TYR A 419 0.71 -0.90 7.51
N PHE A 420 0.63 -1.16 8.82
CA PHE A 420 1.63 -1.88 9.59
C PHE A 420 0.95 -2.97 10.42
N TYR A 421 1.63 -4.07 10.68
CA TYR A 421 1.06 -5.14 11.51
C TYR A 421 2.17 -5.91 12.23
N ILE A 422 1.79 -6.78 13.15
CA ILE A 422 2.72 -7.73 13.76
C ILE A 422 2.26 -9.12 13.30
N ASP A 423 3.16 -9.87 12.67
CA ASP A 423 2.85 -11.21 12.20
C ASP A 423 2.78 -12.23 13.35
N SER A 424 2.51 -13.50 13.00
CA SER A 424 2.40 -14.59 13.97
C SER A 424 3.68 -14.81 14.80
N ASP A 425 4.84 -14.44 14.24
CA ASP A 425 6.15 -14.62 14.84
C ASP A 425 6.56 -13.44 15.72
N GLY A 426 5.67 -12.43 15.84
CA GLY A 426 5.94 -11.22 16.61
C GLY A 426 6.83 -10.23 15.86
N ILE A 427 7.01 -10.38 14.55
CA ILE A 427 7.79 -9.46 13.73
C ILE A 427 6.87 -8.35 13.24
N GLY A 428 7.28 -7.10 13.44
CA GLY A 428 6.60 -5.95 12.84
C GLY A 428 6.76 -5.98 11.33
N ARG A 429 5.71 -5.69 10.57
CA ARG A 429 5.73 -5.66 9.11
C ARG A 429 5.07 -4.38 8.60
N SER A 430 5.49 -3.93 7.43
CA SER A 430 4.76 -2.97 6.59
C SER A 430 3.96 -3.71 5.52
N THR A 431 2.84 -3.16 5.08
CA THR A 431 2.05 -3.76 4.00
C THR A 431 2.75 -3.75 2.66
N CYS A 432 3.55 -2.72 2.37
CA CYS A 432 4.26 -2.52 1.10
C CYS A 432 5.43 -1.54 1.29
N ASP A 433 6.31 -1.42 0.28
CA ASP A 433 7.45 -0.50 0.37
C ASP A 433 7.01 0.97 0.45
N PHE A 434 5.90 1.36 -0.18
CA PHE A 434 5.37 2.73 -0.02
C PHE A 434 4.98 3.05 1.43
N ALA A 435 4.34 2.10 2.12
CA ALA A 435 4.03 2.25 3.54
C ALA A 435 5.31 2.32 4.39
N ARG A 436 6.31 1.49 4.05
CA ARG A 436 7.62 1.49 4.71
C ARG A 436 8.33 2.85 4.55
N GLU A 437 8.40 3.37 3.32
CA GLU A 437 9.02 4.67 3.00
C GLU A 437 8.31 5.83 3.71
N ALA A 438 6.97 5.87 3.65
CA ALA A 438 6.17 6.89 4.34
C ALA A 438 6.36 6.82 5.86
N GLY A 439 6.36 5.60 6.42
CA GLY A 439 6.62 5.37 7.84
C GLY A 439 7.99 5.90 8.28
N LEU A 440 9.01 5.66 7.46
CA LEU A 440 10.37 6.13 7.71
C LEU A 440 10.49 7.65 7.58
N ALA A 441 9.87 8.25 6.56
CA ALA A 441 9.82 9.71 6.39
C ALA A 441 9.17 10.38 7.61
N MET A 442 8.07 9.81 8.08
CA MET A 442 7.35 10.25 9.28
C MET A 442 8.21 10.13 10.55
N LEU A 443 8.89 9.01 10.77
CA LEU A 443 9.82 8.88 11.90
C LEU A 443 10.93 9.94 11.85
N ASN A 444 11.52 10.16 10.69
CA ASN A 444 12.57 11.17 10.49
C ASN A 444 12.09 12.59 10.76
N HIS A 445 10.82 12.88 10.45
CA HIS A 445 10.23 14.18 10.74
C HIS A 445 10.00 14.40 12.24
N SER A 446 9.61 13.34 12.95
CA SER A 446 9.11 13.44 14.33
C SER A 446 10.13 13.16 15.42
N PHE A 447 11.29 12.63 15.05
CA PHE A 447 12.34 12.27 15.98
C PHE A 447 13.69 12.77 15.49
N THR A 448 14.50 13.26 16.43
CA THR A 448 15.87 13.61 16.14
C THR A 448 16.67 12.38 15.73
N GLN A 449 17.71 12.56 14.93
CA GLN A 449 18.63 11.47 14.55
C GLN A 449 19.21 10.75 15.79
N LYS A 450 19.44 11.50 16.87
CA LYS A 450 19.89 10.98 18.17
C LYS A 450 18.83 10.08 18.82
N GLU A 451 17.56 10.46 18.77
CA GLU A 451 16.45 9.64 19.26
C GLU A 451 16.23 8.38 18.41
N LEU A 452 16.40 8.47 17.09
CA LEU A 452 16.28 7.31 16.20
C LEU A 452 17.52 6.39 16.28
N GLY A 453 18.62 6.90 16.82
CA GLY A 453 19.83 6.15 17.01
C GLY A 453 20.46 5.68 15.69
N TYR A 454 20.23 6.38 14.57
CA TYR A 454 20.81 6.06 13.25
C TYR A 454 22.34 5.97 13.26
N TYR A 455 22.96 6.58 14.27
CA TYR A 455 24.39 6.55 14.53
C TYR A 455 24.88 5.34 15.33
N ASN A 456 23.97 4.50 15.81
CA ASN A 456 24.34 3.38 16.65
C ASN A 456 24.95 2.29 15.77
N VAL A 457 26.02 1.64 16.27
CA VAL A 457 26.62 0.40 15.75
C VAL A 457 25.54 -0.62 15.34
N ALA A 458 24.38 -0.61 16.00
CA ALA A 458 23.22 -1.41 15.64
C ALA A 458 22.71 -1.23 14.19
N TRP A 459 22.76 -0.01 13.63
CA TRP A 459 22.32 0.27 12.26
C TRP A 459 23.32 -0.21 11.22
N VAL A 460 24.60 0.06 11.47
CA VAL A 460 25.70 -0.49 10.69
C VAL A 460 25.57 -2.01 10.68
N ASN A 461 25.53 -2.65 11.85
CA ASN A 461 25.33 -4.11 11.99
C ASN A 461 24.06 -4.70 11.33
N ARG A 462 23.11 -3.87 10.89
CA ARG A 462 21.90 -4.29 10.18
C ARG A 462 21.93 -4.07 8.67
N LEU A 463 22.98 -3.46 8.12
CA LEU A 463 23.16 -3.38 6.67
C LEU A 463 23.01 -4.77 6.03
N ARG A 464 23.55 -5.82 6.66
CA ARG A 464 23.39 -7.20 6.20
C ARG A 464 21.93 -7.67 6.15
N SER A 465 21.09 -7.29 7.12
CA SER A 465 19.66 -7.65 7.07
C SER A 465 18.90 -6.95 5.94
N PHE A 466 19.47 -5.89 5.36
CA PHE A 466 18.91 -5.20 4.19
C PHE A 466 19.49 -5.70 2.87
N ALA A 467 20.45 -6.63 2.89
CA ALA A 467 21.08 -7.16 1.66
C ALA A 467 20.06 -7.73 0.66
N ALA A 468 18.97 -8.33 1.16
CA ALA A 468 17.90 -8.86 0.31
C ALA A 468 17.03 -7.76 -0.34
N ASN A 469 17.12 -6.50 0.10
CA ASN A 469 16.38 -5.37 -0.47
C ASN A 469 17.33 -4.21 -0.80
N PRO A 470 17.83 -4.14 -2.06
CA PRO A 470 18.78 -3.11 -2.48
C PRO A 470 18.30 -1.67 -2.24
N SER A 471 17.00 -1.39 -2.36
CA SER A 471 16.44 -0.05 -2.13
C SER A 471 16.48 0.35 -0.66
N ILE A 472 16.16 -0.58 0.25
CA ILE A 472 16.31 -0.35 1.70
C ILE A 472 17.78 -0.25 2.06
N LEU A 473 18.64 -1.09 1.48
CA LEU A 473 20.07 -1.05 1.73
C LEU A 473 20.64 0.32 1.32
N GLU A 474 20.34 0.78 0.10
CA GLU A 474 20.76 2.10 -0.39
C GLU A 474 20.29 3.21 0.55
N LEU A 475 19.00 3.17 0.93
CA LEU A 475 18.45 4.13 1.88
C LEU A 475 19.14 4.08 3.24
N ALA A 476 19.37 2.89 3.79
CA ALA A 476 20.03 2.69 5.07
C ALA A 476 21.49 3.18 5.03
N VAL A 477 22.22 2.86 3.96
CA VAL A 477 23.60 3.33 3.74
C VAL A 477 23.61 4.85 3.67
N ASN A 478 22.74 5.45 2.86
CA ASN A 478 22.65 6.90 2.73
C ASN A 478 22.36 7.53 4.09
N LYS A 479 21.41 6.99 4.87
CA LYS A 479 21.08 7.52 6.20
C LYS A 479 22.21 7.33 7.22
N ILE A 480 22.87 6.18 7.24
CA ILE A 480 24.03 5.96 8.12
C ILE A 480 25.17 6.88 7.71
N CYS A 481 25.39 7.10 6.42
CA CYS A 481 26.44 8.00 5.93
C CYS A 481 26.13 9.46 6.26
N ILE A 482 24.91 9.93 5.98
CA ILE A 482 24.42 11.25 6.44
C ILE A 482 24.62 11.37 7.94
N GLY A 483 24.26 10.32 8.69
CA GLY A 483 24.44 10.29 10.12
C GLY A 483 25.93 10.45 10.52
N ASN A 484 26.83 9.68 9.93
CA ASN A 484 28.26 9.82 10.22
C ASN A 484 28.78 11.22 9.88
N LEU A 485 28.36 11.79 8.75
CA LEU A 485 28.70 13.17 8.34
C LEU A 485 28.20 14.21 9.37
N MET A 486 27.02 13.98 9.97
CA MET A 486 26.46 14.84 11.01
C MET A 486 27.20 14.74 12.35
N ASN A 487 27.46 13.52 12.83
CA ASN A 487 27.99 13.28 14.16
C ASN A 487 29.47 13.59 14.30
N GLU A 488 30.27 13.11 13.35
CA GLU A 488 31.71 13.31 13.38
C GLU A 488 32.07 14.73 12.90
N GLY A 489 31.09 15.45 12.35
CA GLY A 489 31.36 16.47 11.35
C GLY A 489 32.06 15.84 10.16
N THR A 490 32.57 16.69 9.30
CA THR A 490 33.27 16.20 8.13
C THR A 490 34.70 16.69 8.15
N VAL A 491 35.65 15.77 8.27
CA VAL A 491 37.01 15.98 7.74
C VAL A 491 36.94 16.35 6.25
N PHE A 492 35.82 16.00 5.62
CA PHE A 492 35.51 16.17 4.21
C PHE A 492 34.97 17.57 3.86
N ALA A 493 33.95 18.12 4.54
CA ALA A 493 33.39 19.47 4.31
C ALA A 493 33.87 20.53 5.33
N ASN A 494 35.05 20.32 5.91
CA ASN A 494 35.75 21.21 6.85
C ASN A 494 35.19 21.20 8.28
N ARG A 495 36.00 21.63 9.27
CA ARG A 495 35.72 21.54 10.73
C ARG A 495 34.41 22.19 11.18
N HIS A 496 33.88 23.09 10.36
CA HIS A 496 32.64 23.85 10.57
C HIS A 496 31.38 23.00 10.85
N PHE A 497 31.38 21.70 10.52
CA PHE A 497 30.25 20.80 10.72
C PHE A 497 30.38 19.84 11.92
N SER A 498 31.50 19.83 12.66
CA SER A 498 31.69 18.87 13.78
C SER A 498 30.93 19.25 15.04
N GLU A 499 30.26 18.28 15.68
CA GLU A 499 29.67 18.41 17.03
C GLU A 499 30.74 18.34 18.14
N LYS A 500 31.92 17.80 17.83
CA LYS A 500 33.03 17.62 18.79
C LYS A 500 33.88 18.87 18.99
N ASP A 501 33.64 19.92 18.22
CA ASP A 501 34.32 21.21 18.41
C ASP A 501 33.80 21.91 19.68
N PRO A 502 34.63 22.12 20.71
CA PRO A 502 34.19 22.71 21.97
C PRO A 502 33.68 24.15 21.85
N GLU A 503 33.99 24.88 20.77
CA GLU A 503 33.47 26.23 20.53
C GLU A 503 32.01 26.24 20.02
N TYR A 504 31.45 25.09 19.60
CA TYR A 504 30.21 25.05 18.82
C TYR A 504 29.21 23.96 19.25
N ARG A 505 28.97 23.82 20.56
CA ARG A 505 28.16 22.75 21.19
C ARG A 505 26.62 22.82 21.01
N HIS A 506 26.08 23.77 20.26
CA HIS A 506 24.63 23.97 20.14
C HIS A 506 24.20 23.94 18.68
N VAL A 507 24.00 22.74 18.14
CA VAL A 507 23.52 22.51 16.77
C VAL A 507 22.04 22.18 16.82
N GLU A 508 21.19 23.07 16.30
CA GLU A 508 19.78 22.77 16.07
C GLU A 508 19.64 22.25 14.63
N THR A 509 19.44 20.93 14.46
CA THR A 509 19.21 20.36 13.13
C THR A 509 17.77 20.61 12.71
N ARG A 510 17.53 21.49 11.73
CA ARG A 510 16.21 21.64 11.09
C ARG A 510 16.23 21.02 9.70
N ILE A 511 15.35 20.05 9.48
CA ILE A 511 15.06 19.46 8.16
C ILE A 511 14.08 20.41 7.48
N PHE A 512 14.50 21.05 6.39
CA PHE A 512 13.62 21.81 5.52
C PHE A 512 12.84 20.83 4.63
N ASN A 513 11.52 20.97 4.63
CA ASN A 513 10.62 20.21 3.76
C ASN A 513 9.85 21.23 2.90
N ASP A 514 10.13 21.29 1.59
CA ASP A 514 9.43 22.21 0.68
C ASP A 514 7.98 21.77 0.37
N SER A 515 7.59 20.56 0.77
CA SER A 515 6.27 19.99 0.45
C SER A 515 5.07 20.67 1.14
N THR A 516 5.26 21.74 1.94
CA THR A 516 4.15 22.47 2.58
C THR A 516 3.76 23.78 1.90
N GLY A 517 4.46 24.26 0.86
CA GLY A 517 3.99 25.43 0.10
C GLY A 517 3.62 26.65 0.97
N ILE A 518 4.47 27.04 1.92
CA ILE A 518 4.29 28.30 2.66
C ILE A 518 5.27 29.32 2.09
N TYR A 519 4.78 30.12 1.13
CA TYR A 519 5.39 31.43 0.81
C TYR A 519 5.42 32.32 2.06
N PRO A 520 6.36 33.26 2.17
CA PRO A 520 6.44 34.17 3.31
C PRO A 520 5.13 34.94 3.42
N ILE A 521 4.56 34.94 4.62
CA ILE A 521 3.52 35.88 5.00
C ILE A 521 4.09 37.28 4.80
N VAL A 522 3.74 37.90 3.68
CA VAL A 522 3.81 39.35 3.50
C VAL A 522 2.77 39.94 4.44
N PHE A 523 3.20 40.36 5.62
CA PHE A 523 2.42 41.28 6.44
C PHE A 523 2.53 42.65 5.80
N ASP A 524 1.56 42.99 4.96
CA ASP A 524 1.19 44.39 4.74
C ASP A 524 -0.31 44.56 4.96
N SER A 525 -0.62 45.32 6.02
CA SER A 525 -1.88 45.99 6.33
C SER A 525 -3.10 45.16 6.75
N VAL A 526 -3.41 45.17 8.04
CA VAL A 526 -4.62 45.80 8.68
C VAL A 526 -4.52 45.62 10.21
N PRO A 527 -5.03 46.54 11.04
CA PRO A 527 -4.36 47.00 12.25
C PRO A 527 -4.92 46.43 13.57
N GLU A 528 -4.09 46.60 14.58
CA GLU A 528 -4.43 46.89 15.98
C GLU A 528 -5.11 45.82 16.87
N ILE A 529 -4.36 45.54 17.94
CA ILE A 529 -4.80 45.21 19.30
C ILE A 529 -5.13 43.73 19.55
N LEU A 530 -4.19 43.04 20.20
CA LEU A 530 -4.35 42.62 21.60
C LEU A 530 -2.97 42.34 22.22
N THR A 531 -2.71 43.07 23.30
CA THR A 531 -1.51 43.06 24.14
C THR A 531 -1.25 41.70 24.78
N LEU A 532 -0.08 41.12 24.51
CA LEU A 532 0.46 39.94 25.20
C LEU A 532 0.98 40.32 26.59
N ALA A 533 0.59 39.52 27.57
CA ALA A 533 1.15 39.53 28.92
C ALA A 533 2.61 39.06 28.88
N GLU A 534 3.47 39.79 29.58
CA GLU A 534 4.89 39.48 29.76
C GLU A 534 5.07 38.19 30.57
N VAL A 535 5.62 37.15 29.93
CA VAL A 535 6.24 36.02 30.63
C VAL A 535 7.75 36.26 30.62
N PRO A 536 8.45 36.19 31.77
CA PRO A 536 9.90 36.33 31.79
C PRO A 536 10.53 35.05 31.22
N TYR A 537 11.08 35.14 30.02
CA TYR A 537 11.91 34.09 29.43
C TYR A 537 13.37 34.38 29.81
N GLU A 538 14.04 33.39 30.40
CA GLU A 538 15.47 33.47 30.74
C GLU A 538 16.31 33.62 29.46
N GLU A 539 17.34 34.48 29.53
CA GLU A 539 18.22 34.81 28.41
C GLU A 539 19.06 33.60 27.97
N GLU A 540 18.60 32.83 26.98
CA GLU A 540 19.49 31.96 26.22
C GLU A 540 20.16 32.75 25.07
N THR A 541 21.49 32.65 25.02
CA THR A 541 22.36 33.25 24.01
C THR A 541 21.99 32.78 22.60
N VAL A 542 21.82 33.71 21.65
CA VAL A 542 21.59 33.40 20.23
C VAL A 542 22.80 32.64 19.68
N THR A 543 22.61 31.34 19.42
CA THR A 543 23.63 30.40 18.92
C THR A 543 23.71 30.41 17.40
N GLN A 544 24.91 30.16 16.86
CA GLN A 544 25.15 29.95 15.43
C GLN A 544 24.27 28.83 14.87
N SER A 545 23.60 29.05 13.73
CA SER A 545 22.65 28.08 13.17
C SER A 545 23.28 27.25 12.04
N ARG A 546 23.20 25.91 12.14
CA ARG A 546 23.55 24.97 11.07
C ARG A 546 22.26 24.35 10.52
N TYR A 547 22.13 24.18 9.21
CA TYR A 547 20.91 23.63 8.59
C TYR A 547 21.24 22.40 7.75
N ILE A 548 20.37 21.39 7.80
CA ILE A 548 20.51 20.19 6.97
C ILE A 548 19.25 20.06 6.14
N TYR A 549 19.41 20.25 4.83
CA TYR A 549 18.33 20.12 3.88
C TYR A 549 18.37 18.71 3.28
N ILE A 550 17.42 17.87 3.64
CA ILE A 550 17.21 16.60 2.95
C ILE A 550 16.08 16.86 1.95
N PRO A 551 16.34 16.90 0.63
CA PRO A 551 15.28 17.10 -0.35
C PRO A 551 14.21 16.02 -0.18
N THR A 552 12.98 16.44 0.03
CA THR A 552 11.81 15.58 0.23
C THR A 552 10.90 15.55 -1.00
N GLU A 553 11.12 16.40 -2.01
CA GLU A 553 10.27 16.47 -3.18
C GLU A 553 10.64 15.45 -4.27
N PRO A 554 9.65 14.82 -4.93
CA PRO A 554 9.87 14.04 -6.13
C PRO A 554 10.36 14.96 -7.26
N GLY A 555 11.66 14.90 -7.58
CA GLY A 555 12.30 15.74 -8.61
C GLY A 555 13.70 16.26 -8.25
N TYR A 556 14.19 16.01 -7.04
CA TYR A 556 15.61 16.14 -6.71
C TYR A 556 16.30 14.79 -6.93
N SER A 557 17.37 14.77 -7.73
CA SER A 557 18.21 13.57 -7.92
C SER A 557 19.32 13.44 -6.86
N MET A 558 19.36 14.37 -5.92
CA MET A 558 20.36 14.50 -4.86
C MET A 558 19.94 13.77 -3.60
N ASP A 559 20.90 13.15 -2.92
CA ASP A 559 20.60 12.38 -1.72
C ASP A 559 20.51 13.23 -0.46
N CYS A 560 21.37 14.26 -0.33
CA CYS A 560 21.18 15.33 0.65
C CYS A 560 21.94 16.64 0.31
N VAL A 561 21.56 17.74 0.96
CA VAL A 561 22.25 19.03 0.90
C VAL A 561 22.54 19.52 2.33
N LEU A 562 23.81 19.82 2.62
CA LEU A 562 24.23 20.38 3.90
C LEU A 562 24.42 21.89 3.75
N VAL A 563 23.83 22.69 4.64
CA VAL A 563 23.92 24.16 4.59
C VAL A 563 24.54 24.69 5.88
N TYR A 564 25.67 25.39 5.75
CA TYR A 564 26.32 26.07 6.85
C TYR A 564 26.31 27.57 6.63
N ILE A 565 25.84 28.32 7.62
CA ILE A 565 25.88 29.78 7.62
C ILE A 565 26.89 30.18 8.68
N ASN A 566 28.02 30.76 8.27
CA ASN A 566 29.04 31.23 9.19
C ASN A 566 28.69 32.66 9.63
N PRO A 567 28.32 32.93 10.89
CA PRO A 567 28.28 34.29 11.38
C PRO A 567 29.73 34.73 11.67
N ASP A 568 30.20 35.78 10.99
CA ASP A 568 31.56 36.31 11.19
C ASP A 568 31.87 36.52 12.68
N SER A 569 33.03 36.03 13.11
CA SER A 569 33.48 36.04 14.51
C SER A 569 34.06 37.38 14.99
N GLU A 570 34.05 38.43 14.15
CA GLU A 570 34.79 39.68 14.43
C GLU A 570 33.93 40.86 14.93
N SER A 571 32.59 40.78 14.95
CA SER A 571 31.77 41.87 15.49
C SER A 571 31.45 41.68 16.97
N GLY A 572 32.14 42.44 17.81
CA GLY A 572 31.90 42.51 19.24
C GLY A 572 30.44 42.80 19.60
N HIS A 573 29.90 41.97 20.50
CA HIS A 573 28.78 42.21 21.40
C HIS A 573 27.72 43.24 20.98
N THR A 574 26.83 42.87 20.06
CA THR A 574 25.46 43.42 20.07
C THR A 574 24.46 42.29 19.85
N LYS A 575 23.67 41.98 20.90
CA LYS A 575 22.62 40.95 20.85
C LYS A 575 21.54 41.38 19.84
N PRO A 576 21.13 40.53 18.88
CA PRO A 576 20.03 40.84 17.99
C PRO A 576 18.69 40.77 18.74
N ARG A 577 17.78 41.71 18.44
CA ARG A 577 16.38 41.66 18.92
C ARG A 577 15.54 40.82 17.95
N TYR A 578 14.85 39.81 18.48
CA TYR A 578 13.97 38.90 17.72
C TYR A 578 12.74 39.62 17.15
N GLY A 579 12.33 39.24 15.93
CA GLY A 579 10.97 39.52 15.43
C GLY A 579 10.80 39.58 13.91
N THR A 580 11.86 39.87 13.14
CA THR A 580 11.79 39.94 11.67
C THR A 580 13.08 39.41 11.07
N TRP A 581 12.98 38.56 10.03
CA TRP A 581 14.09 38.01 9.24
C TRP A 581 14.75 39.09 8.35
N CYS A 582 14.90 40.32 8.82
CA CYS A 582 15.47 41.42 8.05
C CYS A 582 16.52 42.17 8.87
N ASN A 583 17.73 42.24 8.29
CA ASN A 583 18.92 43.00 8.70
C ASN A 583 19.85 42.35 9.75
N CYS A 584 20.32 41.13 9.48
CA CYS A 584 21.71 40.79 9.79
C CYS A 584 22.62 41.58 8.83
N GLY A 585 22.94 42.81 9.21
CA GLY A 585 23.74 43.75 8.41
C GLY A 585 25.23 43.41 8.29
N GLN A 586 25.67 42.18 8.55
CA GLN A 586 27.09 41.80 8.45
C GLN A 586 27.29 40.39 7.87
N THR A 587 28.45 40.24 7.25
CA THR A 587 28.91 39.34 6.19
C THR A 587 28.93 37.85 6.54
N SER A 588 27.77 37.19 6.66
CA SER A 588 27.73 35.74 6.88
C SER A 588 27.95 34.94 5.60
N LYS A 589 29.10 34.26 5.44
CA LYS A 589 29.36 33.40 4.26
C LYS A 589 28.56 32.10 4.38
N CYS A 590 27.82 31.74 3.33
CA CYS A 590 27.06 30.49 3.29
C CYS A 590 27.81 29.41 2.49
N VAL A 591 27.97 28.22 3.07
CA VAL A 591 28.52 27.04 2.41
C VAL A 591 27.38 26.06 2.15
N VAL A 592 27.15 25.72 0.89
CA VAL A 592 26.12 24.77 0.46
C VAL A 592 26.82 23.55 -0.13
N VAL A 593 26.68 22.40 0.52
CA VAL A 593 27.32 21.14 0.13
C VAL A 593 26.28 20.20 -0.43
N GLY A 594 26.34 19.92 -1.74
CA GLY A 594 25.62 18.82 -2.34
C GLY A 594 26.29 17.50 -1.98
N VAL A 595 25.51 16.48 -1.61
CA VAL A 595 26.03 15.13 -1.35
C VAL A 595 25.34 14.14 -2.25
N GLN A 596 26.16 13.35 -2.95
CA GLN A 596 25.74 12.22 -3.76
C GLN A 596 26.33 10.95 -3.19
N PHE A 597 25.50 9.95 -2.92
CA PHE A 597 25.92 8.58 -2.71
C PHE A 597 25.87 7.88 -4.06
N SER A 598 27.00 7.39 -4.56
CA SER A 598 26.97 6.55 -5.75
C SER A 598 26.26 5.26 -5.41
N ASN A 599 25.33 4.85 -6.27
CA ASN A 599 24.67 3.56 -6.11
C ASN A 599 25.70 2.43 -6.13
N PHE A 600 25.48 1.42 -5.29
CA PHE A 600 26.28 0.19 -5.24
C PHE A 600 26.44 -0.51 -6.59
N ARG A 601 25.53 -0.22 -7.54
CA ARG A 601 25.50 -0.80 -8.89
C ARG A 601 26.16 0.07 -9.97
N GLY A 602 26.89 1.12 -9.60
CA GLY A 602 27.71 1.88 -10.55
C GLY A 602 26.98 2.87 -11.46
N SER A 603 25.66 3.06 -11.31
CA SER A 603 24.96 4.14 -12.01
C SER A 603 25.19 5.46 -11.29
N THR A 604 26.03 6.33 -11.85
CA THR A 604 26.15 7.72 -11.38
C THR A 604 24.92 8.51 -11.85
N ARG A 605 24.03 8.89 -10.92
CA ARG A 605 23.00 9.89 -11.22
C ARG A 605 23.67 11.22 -11.60
N GLU A 606 23.04 11.99 -12.48
CA GLU A 606 23.42 13.39 -12.80
C GLU A 606 23.12 14.37 -11.64
N SER A 607 23.25 13.93 -10.38
CA SER A 607 22.90 14.72 -9.20
C SER A 607 23.78 15.94 -9.02
N GLU A 608 25.03 15.89 -9.47
CA GLU A 608 25.91 17.06 -9.53
C GLU A 608 25.33 18.15 -10.44
N GLN A 609 24.94 17.78 -11.66
CA GLN A 609 24.36 18.74 -12.60
C GLN A 609 23.03 19.28 -12.10
N GLU A 610 22.17 18.45 -11.51
CA GLU A 610 20.88 18.89 -10.95
C GLU A 610 21.05 19.80 -9.73
N PHE A 611 21.98 19.50 -8.83
CA PHE A 611 22.35 20.41 -7.73
C PHE A 611 22.75 21.78 -8.25
N LEU A 612 23.65 21.76 -9.24
CA LEU A 612 24.17 22.97 -9.83
C LEU A 612 23.10 23.68 -10.62
N LYS A 613 22.21 23.04 -11.40
CA LYS A 613 21.09 23.69 -12.10
C LYS A 613 20.22 24.54 -11.15
N LYS A 614 20.12 24.13 -9.88
CA LYS A 614 19.34 24.83 -8.85
C LYS A 614 20.16 25.83 -8.01
N TRP A 615 21.41 26.14 -8.36
CA TRP A 615 22.31 26.99 -7.56
C TRP A 615 21.71 28.34 -7.17
N LYS A 616 21.02 29.02 -8.09
CA LYS A 616 20.37 30.31 -7.84
C LYS A 616 19.20 30.23 -6.86
N HIS A 617 18.54 29.08 -6.78
CA HIS A 617 17.47 28.87 -5.82
C HIS A 617 18.03 28.94 -4.40
N TRP A 618 19.21 28.34 -4.16
CA TRP A 618 19.90 28.45 -2.88
C TRP A 618 20.29 29.89 -2.54
N GLU A 619 20.75 30.66 -3.53
CA GLU A 619 21.08 32.08 -3.31
C GLU A 619 19.86 32.92 -2.90
N HIS A 620 18.70 32.60 -3.46
CA HIS A 620 17.46 33.29 -3.16
C HIS A 620 16.82 32.83 -1.84
N ALA A 621 16.92 31.53 -1.53
CA ALA A 621 16.30 30.93 -0.35
C ALA A 621 17.08 31.20 0.94
N LEU A 622 18.39 31.42 0.86
CA LEU A 622 19.26 31.56 2.02
C LEU A 622 19.66 33.02 2.25
N PRO A 623 19.48 33.57 3.47
CA PRO A 623 19.76 34.98 3.75
C PRO A 623 21.27 35.20 3.91
N CYS A 624 21.99 35.37 2.81
CA CYS A 624 23.45 35.50 2.80
C CYS A 624 23.92 36.67 1.92
N ASN A 625 24.57 37.66 2.55
CA ASN A 625 25.00 38.89 1.89
C ASN A 625 26.47 38.88 1.45
N SER A 626 27.30 37.95 1.95
CA SER A 626 28.75 37.90 1.68
C SER A 626 29.17 36.81 0.69
N GLY A 627 28.21 36.23 -0.02
CA GLY A 627 28.43 35.27 -1.07
C GLY A 627 28.31 33.80 -0.63
N PHE A 628 28.16 32.95 -1.63
CA PHE A 628 27.97 31.51 -1.48
C PHE A 628 29.24 30.76 -1.85
N GLU A 629 29.52 29.69 -1.12
CA GLU A 629 30.49 28.67 -1.50
C GLU A 629 29.74 27.37 -1.74
N PHE A 630 29.72 26.93 -3.00
CA PHE A 630 29.14 25.65 -3.36
C PHE A 630 30.22 24.58 -3.26
N ARG A 631 29.84 23.45 -2.66
CA ARG A 631 30.66 22.25 -2.59
C ARG A 631 29.84 21.05 -3.03
N PHE A 632 30.52 20.02 -3.51
CA PHE A 632 29.92 18.78 -3.95
C PHE A 632 30.74 17.60 -3.45
N LEU A 633 30.14 16.78 -2.61
CA LEU A 633 30.73 15.59 -2.03
C LEU A 633 30.13 14.36 -2.69
N GLN A 634 30.96 13.60 -3.40
CA GLN A 634 30.57 12.34 -4.02
C GLN A 634 31.12 11.18 -3.20
N LEU A 635 30.26 10.33 -2.65
CA LEU A 635 30.63 9.13 -1.93
C LEU A 635 30.60 7.92 -2.87
N LEU A 636 31.77 7.30 -3.07
CA LEU A 636 31.95 6.13 -3.92
C LEU A 636 31.95 4.82 -3.13
N GLY A 637 31.35 3.79 -3.74
CA GLY A 637 31.57 2.39 -3.37
C GLY A 637 33.03 1.99 -3.58
N GLU A 638 33.51 0.98 -2.85
CA GLU A 638 34.89 0.47 -2.97
C GLU A 638 35.15 -0.34 -4.26
N SER A 639 34.38 -0.13 -5.34
CA SER A 639 34.60 -0.83 -6.61
C SER A 639 36.00 -0.51 -7.15
N GLY A 640 36.85 -1.53 -7.16
CA GLY A 640 38.29 -1.40 -7.41
C GLY A 640 38.66 -0.74 -8.73
N ASN A 641 39.79 -0.06 -8.68
CA ASN A 641 40.65 0.43 -9.76
C ASN A 641 40.46 1.85 -10.28
N GLU A 642 39.44 2.60 -9.89
CA GLU A 642 39.56 4.05 -9.97
C GLU A 642 40.36 4.50 -8.74
N GLU A 643 41.66 4.74 -8.94
CA GLU A 643 42.46 5.48 -7.96
C GLU A 643 41.65 6.72 -7.62
N ALA A 644 41.22 6.84 -6.36
CA ALA A 644 40.68 8.09 -5.86
C ALA A 644 41.81 9.12 -5.99
N GLU A 645 41.90 9.76 -7.16
CA GLU A 645 42.89 10.78 -7.46
C GLU A 645 42.70 11.88 -6.44
N ASP A 646 43.71 12.00 -5.58
CA ASP A 646 43.91 12.96 -4.51
C ASP A 646 42.68 13.31 -3.64
N SER A 647 42.78 12.99 -2.34
CA SER A 647 41.78 13.28 -1.30
C SER A 647 41.47 14.79 -1.09
N ALA A 648 41.96 15.68 -1.94
CA ALA A 648 41.77 17.11 -1.84
C ALA A 648 40.45 17.58 -2.48
N TRP A 649 40.03 18.78 -2.11
CA TRP A 649 38.96 19.47 -2.83
C TRP A 649 39.48 19.98 -4.17
N THR A 650 38.88 19.52 -5.25
CA THR A 650 39.15 20.00 -6.60
C THR A 650 38.26 21.20 -6.89
N ARG A 651 38.86 22.34 -7.19
CA ARG A 651 38.12 23.53 -7.63
C ARG A 651 37.65 23.34 -9.06
N ILE A 652 36.36 23.54 -9.30
CA ILE A 652 35.76 23.52 -10.63
C ILE A 652 35.36 24.94 -11.02
N ASP A 653 35.94 25.41 -12.11
CA ASP A 653 35.71 26.76 -12.64
C ASP A 653 34.24 26.96 -13.09
N PRO A 654 33.71 28.18 -13.02
CA PRO A 654 32.34 28.47 -13.43
C PRO A 654 32.15 28.23 -14.93
N THR A 655 31.03 27.58 -15.30
CA THR A 655 30.67 27.40 -16.70
C THR A 655 29.71 28.50 -17.15
N VAL A 656 30.06 29.20 -18.22
CA VAL A 656 29.22 30.22 -18.87
C VAL A 656 28.87 29.76 -20.29
N CYS A 657 27.58 29.67 -20.60
CA CYS A 657 27.09 29.33 -21.93
C CYS A 657 26.24 30.49 -22.47
N ASN A 658 26.57 31.00 -23.66
CA ASN A 658 25.86 32.13 -24.29
C ASN A 658 25.74 33.37 -23.39
N GLY A 659 26.78 33.69 -22.63
CA GLY A 659 26.80 34.81 -21.69
C GLY A 659 25.94 34.62 -20.43
N LYS A 660 25.31 33.44 -20.24
CA LYS A 660 24.58 33.08 -19.04
C LYS A 660 25.40 32.08 -18.22
N MET A 661 25.57 32.36 -16.93
CA MET A 661 26.19 31.44 -15.99
C MET A 661 25.30 30.20 -15.83
N VAL A 662 25.84 29.03 -16.21
CA VAL A 662 25.19 27.72 -16.07
C VAL A 662 25.31 27.27 -14.62
N HIS A 663 26.52 27.30 -14.07
CA HIS A 663 26.80 27.08 -12.66
C HIS A 663 27.93 27.99 -12.18
N PRO A 664 27.98 28.34 -10.88
CA PRO A 664 29.06 29.13 -10.31
C PRO A 664 30.30 28.24 -10.11
N GLU A 665 31.36 28.85 -9.61
CA GLU A 665 32.48 28.10 -9.05
C GLU A 665 31.98 27.20 -7.92
N TYR A 666 32.49 25.98 -7.86
CA TYR A 666 32.26 25.08 -6.75
C TYR A 666 33.48 24.19 -6.51
N TYR A 667 33.51 23.55 -5.35
CA TYR A 667 34.54 22.58 -4.99
C TYR A 667 33.95 21.19 -5.05
N LYS A 668 34.64 20.23 -5.66
CA LYS A 668 34.25 18.83 -5.70
C LYS A 668 35.23 18.00 -4.88
N ARG A 669 34.72 17.03 -4.13
CA ARG A 669 35.55 16.00 -3.50
C ARG A 669 34.88 14.65 -3.65
N VAL A 670 35.69 13.66 -4.00
CA VAL A 670 35.29 12.27 -4.08
C VAL A 670 35.84 11.56 -2.84
N VAL A 671 35.02 10.78 -2.16
CA VAL A 671 35.34 10.10 -0.90
C VAL A 671 34.82 8.67 -0.97
N THR A 672 35.56 7.69 -0.47
CA THR A 672 35.07 6.31 -0.40
C THR A 672 34.28 6.06 0.89
N TYR A 673 33.44 5.03 0.91
CA TYR A 673 32.79 4.63 2.17
C TYR A 673 33.79 4.29 3.27
N SER A 674 34.99 3.78 2.96
CA SER A 674 36.00 3.46 3.98
C SER A 674 36.65 4.69 4.57
N GLU A 675 36.87 5.72 3.76
CA GLU A 675 37.29 7.03 4.25
C GLU A 675 36.24 7.65 5.17
N LEU A 676 34.95 7.50 4.85
CA LEU A 676 33.87 7.99 5.72
C LEU A 676 33.77 7.17 7.01
N ASN A 677 33.63 5.85 6.90
CA ASN A 677 33.51 4.92 8.00
C ASN A 677 33.87 3.51 7.54
N LYS A 678 35.04 3.04 7.96
CA LYS A 678 35.55 1.69 7.64
C LYS A 678 34.55 0.56 7.95
N THR A 679 33.78 0.66 9.02
CA THR A 679 32.82 -0.40 9.39
C THR A 679 31.68 -0.51 8.39
N ILE A 680 31.21 0.63 7.86
CA ILE A 680 30.21 0.66 6.79
C ILE A 680 30.80 0.00 5.55
N ALA A 681 32.01 0.42 5.15
CA ALA A 681 32.69 -0.11 3.98
C ALA A 681 32.91 -1.63 4.06
N ASP A 682 33.42 -2.13 5.19
CA ASP A 682 33.67 -3.56 5.40
C ASP A 682 32.38 -4.39 5.24
N GLN A 683 31.26 -3.91 5.77
CA GLN A 683 29.97 -4.62 5.65
C GLN A 683 29.38 -4.55 4.26
N LEU A 684 29.53 -3.42 3.57
CA LEU A 684 29.10 -3.28 2.19
C LEU A 684 29.89 -4.16 1.24
N ALA A 685 31.21 -4.27 1.46
CA ALA A 685 32.07 -5.16 0.73
C ALA A 685 31.65 -6.63 0.93
N GLU A 686 31.22 -7.00 2.12
CA GLU A 686 30.70 -8.35 2.41
C GLU A 686 29.34 -8.61 1.76
N ILE A 687 28.41 -7.67 1.83
CA ILE A 687 27.10 -7.77 1.14
C ILE A 687 27.32 -7.92 -0.36
N ARG A 688 28.24 -7.15 -0.93
CA ARG A 688 28.59 -7.26 -2.34
C ARG A 688 29.15 -8.63 -2.69
N LYS A 689 30.05 -9.17 -1.86
CA LYS A 689 30.57 -10.54 -2.04
C LYS A 689 29.46 -11.59 -1.98
N GLN A 690 28.46 -11.40 -1.13
CA GLN A 690 27.29 -12.29 -1.07
C GLN A 690 26.50 -12.22 -2.38
N TRP A 691 26.19 -11.03 -2.89
CA TRP A 691 25.50 -10.88 -4.18
C TRP A 691 26.31 -11.44 -5.35
N GLU A 692 27.62 -11.22 -5.38
CA GLU A 692 28.49 -11.79 -6.42
C GLU A 692 28.49 -13.32 -6.36
N ALA A 693 28.47 -13.92 -5.16
CA ALA A 693 28.36 -15.36 -5.00
C ALA A 693 26.97 -15.90 -5.41
N GLU A 694 25.89 -15.22 -5.03
CA GLU A 694 24.52 -15.57 -5.42
C GLU A 694 24.30 -15.46 -6.93
N ASP A 695 24.83 -14.42 -7.59
CA ASP A 695 24.75 -14.26 -9.04
C ASP A 695 25.56 -15.37 -9.76
N ILE A 696 26.73 -15.77 -9.23
CA ILE A 696 27.50 -16.91 -9.76
C ILE A 696 26.75 -18.23 -9.59
N GLU A 697 26.21 -18.51 -8.40
CA GLU A 697 25.46 -19.75 -8.14
C GLU A 697 24.20 -19.83 -9.02
N LYS A 698 23.54 -18.69 -9.23
CA LYS A 698 22.39 -18.59 -10.14
C LYS A 698 22.79 -18.85 -11.59
N GLU A 699 23.87 -18.23 -12.08
CA GLU A 699 24.39 -18.46 -13.43
C GLU A 699 24.82 -19.93 -13.65
N GLU A 700 25.42 -20.56 -12.63
CA GLU A 700 25.75 -21.99 -12.66
C GLU A 700 24.49 -22.87 -12.68
N SER A 701 23.46 -22.53 -11.89
CA SER A 701 22.19 -23.27 -11.88
C SER A 701 21.40 -23.13 -13.20
N GLU A 702 21.43 -21.95 -13.83
CA GLU A 702 20.81 -21.72 -15.14
C GLU A 702 21.54 -22.51 -16.22
N LYS A 703 22.88 -22.50 -16.24
CA LYS A 703 23.67 -23.33 -17.16
C LYS A 703 23.45 -24.83 -16.96
N GLN A 704 23.24 -25.27 -15.73
CA GLN A 704 22.93 -26.68 -15.44
C GLN A 704 21.53 -27.04 -15.93
N ALA A 705 20.53 -26.18 -15.71
CA ALA A 705 19.17 -26.40 -16.20
C ALA A 705 19.13 -26.43 -17.75
N GLU A 706 19.82 -25.51 -18.42
CA GLU A 706 19.97 -25.51 -19.88
C GLU A 706 20.64 -26.80 -20.39
N ALA A 707 21.68 -27.28 -19.70
CA ALA A 707 22.35 -28.54 -20.07
C ALA A 707 21.47 -29.78 -19.82
N GLU A 708 20.63 -29.78 -18.78
CA GLU A 708 19.67 -30.86 -18.50
C GLU A 708 18.55 -30.89 -19.56
N GLU A 709 18.05 -29.72 -19.97
CA GLU A 709 17.06 -29.58 -21.05
C GLU A 709 17.61 -30.06 -22.40
N GLU A 710 18.86 -29.71 -22.76
CA GLU A 710 19.53 -30.21 -23.97
C GLU A 710 19.66 -31.75 -23.96
N VAL A 711 19.97 -32.35 -22.80
CA VAL A 711 20.07 -33.82 -22.67
C VAL A 711 18.69 -34.49 -22.79
N GLU A 712 17.64 -33.90 -22.22
CA GLU A 712 16.28 -34.42 -22.36
C GLU A 712 15.78 -34.33 -23.81
N GLU A 713 16.09 -33.25 -24.53
CA GLU A 713 15.80 -33.11 -25.95
C GLU A 713 16.55 -34.16 -26.80
N GLU A 714 17.84 -34.37 -26.55
CA GLU A 714 18.62 -35.41 -27.26
C GLU A 714 18.09 -36.83 -26.99
N GLN A 715 17.67 -37.12 -25.75
CA GLN A 715 17.07 -38.41 -25.39
C GLN A 715 15.69 -38.61 -26.06
N ALA A 716 14.88 -37.55 -26.14
CA ALA A 716 13.60 -37.58 -26.82
C ALA A 716 13.78 -37.81 -28.34
N GLN A 717 14.76 -37.14 -28.96
CA GLN A 717 15.09 -37.35 -30.38
C GLN A 717 15.62 -38.76 -30.65
N THR A 718 16.44 -39.30 -29.76
CA THR A 718 16.97 -40.68 -29.88
C THR A 718 15.85 -41.71 -29.75
N SER A 719 14.93 -41.52 -28.80
CA SER A 719 13.78 -42.42 -28.60
C SER A 719 12.84 -42.43 -29.81
N GLN A 720 12.57 -41.26 -30.41
CA GLN A 720 11.78 -41.16 -31.64
C GLN A 720 12.47 -41.85 -32.83
N LYS A 721 13.80 -41.77 -32.90
CA LYS A 721 14.57 -42.44 -33.95
C LYS A 721 14.54 -43.96 -33.79
N GLU A 722 14.67 -44.48 -32.57
CA GLU A 722 14.58 -45.92 -32.29
C GLU A 722 13.18 -46.49 -32.56
N GLU A 723 12.11 -45.74 -32.24
CA GLU A 723 10.74 -46.13 -32.62
C GLU A 723 10.56 -46.18 -34.14
N HIS A 724 11.14 -45.23 -34.88
CA HIS A 724 11.06 -45.21 -36.34
C HIS A 724 11.87 -46.35 -36.98
N GLU A 725 13.05 -46.68 -36.46
CA GLU A 725 13.86 -47.81 -36.94
C GLU A 725 13.22 -49.16 -36.60
N GLY A 726 12.61 -49.31 -35.42
CA GLY A 726 11.87 -50.50 -35.02
C GLY A 726 10.60 -50.77 -35.84
N LEU A 727 9.94 -49.73 -36.36
CA LEU A 727 8.82 -49.88 -37.29
C LEU A 727 9.30 -50.36 -38.68
N THR A 728 10.47 -49.91 -39.14
CA THR A 728 11.02 -50.36 -40.43
C THR A 728 11.52 -51.80 -40.44
N GLU A 729 12.01 -52.33 -39.32
CA GLU A 729 12.36 -53.77 -39.22
C GLU A 729 11.12 -54.66 -39.16
N LYS A 730 10.02 -54.19 -38.56
CA LYS A 730 8.76 -54.94 -38.51
C LYS A 730 8.07 -55.04 -39.87
N GLU A 731 8.15 -54.00 -40.70
CA GLU A 731 7.66 -54.06 -42.09
C GLU A 731 8.52 -55.00 -42.97
N ALA A 732 9.83 -55.12 -42.69
CA ALA A 732 10.70 -56.04 -43.42
C ALA A 732 10.45 -57.53 -43.09
N ASP A 733 10.01 -57.85 -41.86
CA ASP A 733 9.67 -59.22 -41.47
C ASP A 733 8.25 -59.64 -41.92
N ASP A 734 7.29 -58.70 -42.03
CA ASP A 734 5.95 -58.99 -42.56
C ASP A 734 5.95 -59.22 -44.08
N ASP A 735 6.88 -58.61 -44.83
CA ASP A 735 7.07 -58.88 -46.26
C ASP A 735 7.74 -60.24 -46.54
N ALA A 736 8.53 -60.79 -45.61
CA ALA A 736 9.18 -62.09 -45.75
C ALA A 736 8.26 -63.30 -45.47
N ALA A 737 7.05 -63.08 -44.92
CA ALA A 737 6.07 -64.13 -44.64
C ALA A 737 5.00 -64.32 -45.74
N SER A 738 5.04 -63.54 -46.83
CA SER A 738 4.01 -63.58 -47.89
C SER A 738 4.37 -64.37 -49.16
N GLU A 739 5.59 -64.92 -49.26
CA GLU A 739 6.05 -65.72 -50.42
C GLU A 739 6.36 -67.18 -50.06
N VAL A 740 5.39 -67.96 -49.61
CA VAL A 740 5.44 -69.44 -49.76
C VAL A 740 4.05 -70.01 -50.08
N ASP A 741 3.97 -70.58 -51.28
CA ASP A 741 3.01 -71.57 -51.77
C ASP A 741 1.55 -71.15 -52.00
N SER A 742 1.35 -70.53 -53.17
CA SER A 742 0.23 -70.87 -54.05
C SER A 742 0.68 -71.86 -55.12
N ASP A 743 0.39 -73.15 -54.95
CA ASP A 743 0.18 -74.03 -56.10
C ASP A 743 -0.55 -75.33 -55.72
N ILE A 744 -1.47 -75.74 -56.63
CA ILE A 744 -2.07 -77.08 -56.80
C ILE A 744 -3.52 -77.29 -56.31
N THR A 745 -4.43 -76.99 -57.25
CA THR A 745 -5.39 -77.91 -57.91
C THR A 745 -6.47 -78.66 -57.12
N ILE A 746 -7.72 -78.22 -57.36
CA ILE A 746 -8.95 -78.99 -57.73
C ILE A 746 -8.98 -80.49 -57.36
N THR A 747 -9.92 -80.90 -56.51
CA THR A 747 -11.00 -81.86 -56.85
C THR A 747 -12.04 -82.03 -55.72
N ASN A 748 -13.29 -82.22 -56.15
CA ASN A 748 -14.51 -82.41 -55.37
C ASN A 748 -14.45 -83.53 -54.32
N ASN A 749 -15.07 -83.28 -53.15
CA ASN A 749 -16.25 -84.02 -52.67
C ASN A 749 -16.95 -83.27 -51.53
#